data_AF-A0A4U8S9D5-F1
#
_entry.id   AF-A0A4U8S9D5-F1
#
_cell.length_a   1.000
_cell.length_b   1.000
_cell.length_c   1.000
_cell.angle_alpha   90.00
_cell.angle_beta   90.00
_cell.angle_gamma   90.00
#
_symmetry.space_group_name_H-M   'P 1'
#
loop_
_entity.id
_entity.type
_entity.pdbx_description
1 polymer ?
#
loop_
_entity_poly.entity_id
_entity_poly.type
_entity_poly.pdbx_seq_one_letter_code
_entity_poly.pdbx_strand_id
1 'polypeptide(L)'
;MANNDSNGGKPPISKNPVFIFIVLGIISIILYKTFSTDDSSIFGRLGGNSVSQTIEYSEFKQLIKSGQIQSVSIGQTMVKGVSKTMNPTIYYTTKKVQDATLVPLLDEHKVSYSGFSEQNFFTDLIGWLLPMFIFIGLWMLLTSRIQRNMGGGMFGLGNANKLINAERPNVRFDDMAGNKEAKEEVVEVVDFLKYPDRYAAVGAKIPKGVLLVGPPGTGKTLLAKAVAGEANVPFFSMSGSSFIEMFVGLGASRVRDLFEKAKKEAPSIIFIDEIDAIGKSRAAGSVVGGNDEREQTLNQLLAEMDGFGSNAPVIVLAATNRPEILDPALLRPGRFDRQVLVDAPDFKGRIEILKVHIKGVKLGKDVDLNEIAKFTAGLAGADLANIINEAALLAGRENKKEVSQKHFKEAMERTMIGLEKKSRRLSPKEKKIVAYHESGHALMGEVTKGAHRVNKVSIIPRGMGALGYTLHTPEENRHLEQKHEMLATIDVLLGGRGAEEVFLEEISNGASDDLRRATGILKNMAVYYGMTDVSGLMVLEDFTNRNRFLGGGGGSSREYSNETAQKMDTFIQTKLEEHYTHVKQTLRDYRGAIETMAQELLEKEVIEGERVREIIAAYEVEQNMESRLVPIEES
;
A
#
# COMPACT_ATOMS: atom_id res chain seq x y z
N MET A 1 1.64 -44.18 -48.40
CA MET A 1 2.83 -43.62 -49.10
C MET A 1 3.29 -42.43 -48.27
N ALA A 2 4.09 -42.64 -47.22
CA ALA A 2 5.56 -42.76 -47.25
C ALA A 2 6.22 -41.47 -47.78
N ASN A 3 6.79 -40.64 -46.89
CA ASN A 3 8.22 -40.71 -46.63
C ASN A 3 8.66 -39.89 -45.41
N ASN A 4 9.39 -40.60 -44.55
CA ASN A 4 10.39 -40.11 -43.61
C ASN A 4 11.44 -39.29 -44.36
N ASP A 5 11.91 -38.19 -43.76
CA ASP A 5 13.34 -37.86 -43.85
C ASP A 5 13.82 -37.29 -42.51
N SER A 6 14.52 -38.17 -41.80
CA SER A 6 15.38 -37.88 -40.67
C SER A 6 16.62 -37.13 -41.16
N ASN A 7 16.88 -35.94 -40.64
CA ASN A 7 18.23 -35.38 -40.69
C ASN A 7 18.58 -34.71 -39.36
N GLY A 8 19.37 -35.45 -38.56
CA GLY A 8 19.94 -34.99 -37.31
C GLY A 8 21.09 -34.02 -37.57
N GLY A 9 20.80 -32.72 -37.55
CA GLY A 9 21.81 -31.67 -37.44
C GLY A 9 22.03 -31.32 -35.96
N LYS A 10 23.20 -31.64 -35.40
CA LYS A 10 23.64 -31.11 -34.10
C LYS A 10 23.67 -29.58 -34.17
N PRO A 11 23.11 -28.84 -33.19
CA PRO A 11 23.21 -27.38 -33.19
C PRO A 11 24.65 -26.95 -32.87
N PRO A 12 25.11 -25.79 -33.38
CA PRO A 12 26.46 -25.30 -33.18
C PRO A 12 26.70 -24.98 -31.69
N ILE A 13 27.93 -25.18 -31.25
CA ILE A 13 28.44 -25.17 -29.86
C ILE A 13 28.24 -23.81 -29.12
N SER A 14 27.67 -22.79 -29.75
CA SER A 14 27.55 -21.42 -29.21
C SER A 14 26.28 -21.11 -28.41
N LYS A 15 25.43 -22.09 -28.06
CA LYS A 15 24.19 -21.86 -27.28
C LYS A 15 24.25 -22.26 -25.82
N ASN A 16 25.44 -22.55 -25.27
CA ASN A 16 25.57 -22.82 -23.84
C ASN A 16 26.02 -21.54 -23.12
N PRO A 17 25.16 -20.88 -22.32
CA PRO A 17 25.54 -19.66 -21.60
C PRO A 17 26.76 -19.89 -20.71
N VAL A 18 26.94 -21.13 -20.22
CA VAL A 18 28.10 -21.58 -19.46
C VAL A 18 29.41 -21.38 -20.23
N PHE A 19 29.44 -21.66 -21.53
CA PHE A 19 30.66 -21.50 -22.34
C PHE A 19 31.05 -20.03 -22.49
N ILE A 20 30.07 -19.13 -22.66
CA ILE A 20 30.30 -17.69 -22.77
C ILE A 20 30.83 -17.12 -21.45
N PHE A 21 30.28 -17.55 -20.31
CA PHE A 21 30.78 -17.14 -18.99
C PHE A 21 32.18 -17.68 -18.67
N ILE A 22 32.50 -18.91 -19.09
CA ILE A 22 33.86 -19.46 -18.95
C ILE A 22 34.85 -18.64 -19.79
N VAL A 23 34.49 -18.32 -21.04
CA VAL A 23 35.33 -17.51 -21.93
C VAL A 23 35.54 -16.10 -21.37
N LEU A 24 34.48 -15.44 -20.88
CA LEU A 24 34.60 -14.13 -20.23
C LEU A 24 35.45 -14.19 -18.95
N GLY A 25 35.28 -15.22 -18.12
CA GLY A 25 36.09 -15.42 -16.93
C GLY A 25 37.58 -15.60 -17.24
N ILE A 26 37.91 -16.39 -18.28
CA ILE A 26 39.29 -16.56 -18.76
C ILE A 26 39.86 -15.23 -19.27
N ILE A 27 39.08 -14.46 -20.03
CA ILE A 27 39.49 -13.14 -20.54
C ILE A 27 39.74 -12.16 -19.39
N SER A 28 38.89 -12.14 -18.37
CA SER A 28 39.08 -11.31 -17.17
C SER A 28 40.32 -11.72 -16.36
N ILE A 29 40.64 -13.02 -16.27
CA ILE A 29 41.89 -13.51 -15.65
C ILE A 29 43.11 -13.02 -16.43
N ILE A 30 43.08 -13.10 -17.77
CA ILE A 30 44.18 -12.66 -18.63
C ILE A 30 44.39 -11.15 -18.49
N LEU A 31 43.30 -10.37 -18.53
CA LEU A 31 43.32 -8.92 -18.32
C LEU A 31 43.85 -8.57 -16.92
N TYR A 32 43.36 -9.23 -15.87
CA TYR A 32 43.83 -9.01 -14.51
C TYR A 32 45.32 -9.33 -14.37
N LYS A 33 45.81 -10.47 -14.89
CA LYS A 33 47.26 -10.76 -14.88
C LYS A 33 48.09 -9.78 -15.68
N THR A 34 47.54 -9.23 -16.77
CA THR A 34 48.22 -8.21 -17.58
C THR A 34 48.35 -6.88 -16.82
N PHE A 35 47.40 -6.57 -15.94
CA PHE A 35 47.37 -5.30 -15.19
C PHE A 35 47.89 -5.40 -13.74
N SER A 36 47.92 -6.59 -13.14
CA SER A 36 48.25 -6.79 -11.71
C SER A 36 49.65 -7.35 -11.44
N THR A 37 50.51 -7.47 -12.46
CA THR A 37 51.93 -7.78 -12.20
C THR A 37 52.68 -6.49 -11.96
N ASP A 38 52.83 -6.13 -10.68
CA ASP A 38 53.68 -5.03 -10.22
C ASP A 38 55.11 -5.19 -10.76
N ASP A 39 55.56 -4.09 -11.36
CA ASP A 39 56.92 -3.66 -11.69
C ASP A 39 58.00 -4.69 -12.08
N SER A 40 58.62 -4.39 -13.24
CA SER A 40 59.96 -4.78 -13.69
C SER A 40 60.18 -6.07 -14.50
N SER A 41 59.17 -6.70 -15.11
CA SER A 41 59.41 -7.88 -15.99
C SER A 41 58.91 -7.79 -17.44
N ILE A 42 58.17 -6.74 -17.81
CA ILE A 42 57.65 -6.59 -19.19
C ILE A 42 58.60 -5.76 -20.07
N PHE A 43 59.23 -4.69 -19.54
CA PHE A 43 60.21 -3.89 -20.30
C PHE A 43 61.54 -4.63 -20.57
N GLY A 44 61.86 -5.70 -19.83
CA GLY A 44 63.08 -6.50 -20.03
C GLY A 44 62.92 -7.70 -20.97
N ARG A 45 61.69 -8.07 -21.37
CA ARG A 45 61.43 -9.21 -22.27
C ARG A 45 61.16 -8.81 -23.72
N LEU A 46 61.07 -7.52 -24.02
CA LEU A 46 60.76 -7.00 -25.35
C LEU A 46 61.89 -6.13 -25.95
N GLY A 47 63.08 -6.10 -25.34
CA GLY A 47 64.21 -5.34 -25.87
C GLY A 47 65.55 -5.73 -25.22
N GLY A 48 66.23 -6.72 -25.80
CA GLY A 48 67.60 -7.09 -25.44
C GLY A 48 67.91 -8.55 -25.75
N ASN A 49 68.80 -8.81 -26.72
CA ASN A 49 69.32 -10.14 -27.00
C ASN A 49 70.01 -10.67 -25.74
N SER A 50 69.32 -11.51 -24.98
CA SER A 50 69.82 -12.16 -23.79
C SER A 50 69.82 -13.67 -24.00
N VAL A 51 70.97 -14.29 -23.79
CA VAL A 51 71.15 -15.72 -24.00
C VAL A 51 71.27 -16.37 -22.62
N SER A 52 70.41 -17.33 -22.31
CA SER A 52 70.53 -18.10 -21.09
C SER A 52 71.29 -19.40 -21.36
N GLN A 53 72.34 -19.64 -20.58
CA GLN A 53 73.14 -20.86 -20.66
C GLN A 53 73.11 -21.58 -19.31
N THR A 54 72.93 -22.90 -19.35
CA THR A 54 73.01 -23.75 -18.15
C THR A 54 74.41 -24.32 -18.07
N ILE A 55 75.13 -24.03 -16.98
CA ILE A 55 76.51 -24.47 -16.79
C ILE A 55 76.67 -25.23 -15.47
N GLU A 56 77.71 -26.04 -15.36
CA GLU A 56 78.04 -26.75 -14.13
C GLU A 56 78.54 -25.80 -13.04
N TYR A 57 78.35 -26.21 -11.78
CA TYR A 57 78.68 -25.36 -10.63
C TYR A 57 80.19 -25.07 -10.51
N SER A 58 81.03 -26.01 -10.92
CA SER A 58 82.50 -25.86 -10.99
C SER A 58 82.93 -24.78 -11.98
N GLU A 59 82.30 -24.78 -13.16
CA GLU A 59 82.52 -23.79 -14.23
C GLU A 59 82.01 -22.41 -13.81
N PHE A 60 80.86 -22.35 -13.12
CA PHE A 60 80.34 -21.12 -12.53
C PHE A 60 81.33 -20.47 -11.56
N LYS A 61 81.99 -21.26 -10.69
CA LYS A 61 83.06 -20.74 -9.81
C LYS A 61 84.29 -20.23 -10.55
N GLN A 62 84.68 -20.88 -11.65
CA GLN A 62 85.79 -20.40 -12.47
C GLN A 62 85.46 -19.05 -13.12
N LEU A 63 84.24 -18.88 -13.61
CA LEU A 63 83.79 -17.62 -14.20
C LEU A 63 83.78 -16.47 -13.18
N ILE A 64 83.44 -16.74 -11.91
CA ILE A 64 83.57 -15.75 -10.82
C ILE A 64 85.04 -15.37 -10.59
N LYS A 65 85.95 -16.36 -10.48
CA LYS A 65 87.39 -16.11 -10.30
C LYS A 65 88.01 -15.33 -11.47
N SER A 66 87.56 -15.57 -12.70
CA SER A 66 88.01 -14.83 -13.88
C SER A 66 87.42 -13.42 -14.01
N GLY A 67 86.55 -12.99 -13.09
CA GLY A 67 85.96 -11.65 -13.06
C GLY A 67 84.91 -11.37 -14.15
N GLN A 68 84.32 -12.42 -14.74
CA GLN A 68 83.39 -12.30 -15.87
C GLN A 68 81.92 -12.15 -15.45
N ILE A 69 81.61 -12.27 -14.16
CA ILE A 69 80.26 -12.17 -13.60
C ILE A 69 80.13 -10.84 -12.85
N GLN A 70 79.04 -10.10 -13.15
CA GLN A 70 78.74 -8.81 -12.54
C GLN A 70 77.88 -8.95 -11.29
N SER A 71 76.87 -9.82 -11.32
CA SER A 71 76.00 -10.06 -10.18
C SER A 71 75.50 -11.50 -10.11
N VAL A 72 75.24 -11.97 -8.89
CA VAL A 72 74.77 -13.34 -8.62
C VAL A 72 73.47 -13.31 -7.80
N SER A 73 72.42 -13.93 -8.32
CA SER A 73 71.14 -14.10 -7.63
C SER A 73 71.02 -15.54 -7.12
N ILE A 74 70.92 -15.71 -5.81
CA ILE A 74 70.88 -17.03 -5.15
C ILE A 74 69.44 -17.34 -4.77
N GLY A 75 68.86 -18.37 -5.42
CA GLY A 75 67.53 -18.90 -5.11
C GLY A 75 67.57 -20.03 -4.09
N GLN A 76 66.41 -20.66 -3.88
CA GLN A 76 66.30 -21.83 -3.00
C GLN A 76 66.89 -23.08 -3.65
N THR A 77 66.68 -23.28 -4.96
CA THR A 77 67.15 -24.47 -5.68
C THR A 77 68.21 -24.17 -6.74
N MET A 78 68.25 -22.94 -7.25
CA MET A 78 69.10 -22.54 -8.37
C MET A 78 69.88 -21.25 -8.07
N VAL A 79 71.05 -21.09 -8.68
CA VAL A 79 71.86 -19.86 -8.65
C VAL A 79 71.95 -19.31 -10.07
N LYS A 80 71.74 -18.00 -10.22
CA LYS A 80 71.82 -17.30 -11.50
C LYS A 80 72.90 -16.23 -11.45
N GLY A 81 73.80 -16.21 -12.43
CA GLY A 81 74.82 -15.16 -12.58
C GLY A 81 74.60 -14.36 -13.86
N VAL A 82 74.83 -13.06 -13.80
CA VAL A 82 74.78 -12.16 -14.95
C VAL A 82 76.20 -11.85 -15.39
N SER A 83 76.52 -12.04 -16.67
CA SER A 83 77.85 -11.69 -17.20
C SER A 83 78.06 -10.17 -17.21
N LYS A 84 79.32 -9.74 -17.10
CA LYS A 84 79.71 -8.32 -17.12
C LYS A 84 79.71 -7.69 -18.53
N THR A 85 79.50 -8.49 -19.58
CA THR A 85 79.47 -8.03 -20.97
C THR A 85 78.09 -7.50 -21.33
N MET A 86 77.99 -6.24 -21.76
CA MET A 86 76.71 -5.54 -21.98
C MET A 86 75.99 -5.87 -23.30
N ASN A 87 76.52 -6.74 -24.18
CA ASN A 87 75.78 -7.18 -25.38
C ASN A 87 76.39 -8.44 -26.06
N PRO A 88 75.68 -9.59 -26.15
CA PRO A 88 74.44 -9.93 -25.44
C PRO A 88 74.72 -10.22 -23.96
N THR A 89 73.81 -9.81 -23.07
CA THR A 89 73.89 -10.16 -21.65
C THR A 89 73.60 -11.66 -21.49
N ILE A 90 74.58 -12.40 -20.96
CA ILE A 90 74.45 -13.85 -20.77
C ILE A 90 74.01 -14.13 -19.33
N TYR A 91 72.94 -14.92 -19.19
CA TYR A 91 72.43 -15.41 -17.91
C TYR A 91 72.87 -16.85 -17.68
N TYR A 92 73.85 -17.04 -16.80
CA TYR A 92 74.31 -18.37 -16.40
C TYR A 92 73.39 -18.89 -15.30
N THR A 93 72.81 -20.07 -15.50
CA THR A 93 71.99 -20.74 -14.48
C THR A 93 72.65 -22.05 -14.08
N THR A 94 72.82 -22.27 -12.78
CA THR A 94 73.35 -23.53 -12.24
C THR A 94 72.53 -23.99 -11.04
N LYS A 95 72.54 -25.29 -10.75
CA LYS A 95 71.89 -25.84 -9.55
C LYS A 95 72.72 -25.47 -8.32
N LYS A 96 72.04 -25.06 -7.25
CA LYS A 96 72.71 -24.69 -6.00
C LYS A 96 73.30 -25.93 -5.33
N VAL A 97 74.62 -26.01 -5.24
CA VAL A 97 75.34 -26.99 -4.42
C VAL A 97 75.63 -26.34 -3.06
N GLN A 98 75.40 -27.06 -1.96
CA GLN A 98 75.68 -26.56 -0.61
C GLN A 98 77.19 -26.45 -0.41
N ASP A 99 77.72 -25.25 -0.62
CA ASP A 99 79.14 -24.97 -0.52
C ASP A 99 79.36 -23.67 0.26
N ALA A 100 79.94 -23.78 1.44
CA ALA A 100 80.19 -22.65 2.35
C ALA A 100 81.24 -21.65 1.81
N THR A 101 81.98 -22.02 0.75
CA THR A 101 83.03 -21.19 0.17
C THR A 101 82.55 -20.20 -0.91
N LEU A 102 81.29 -20.27 -1.34
CA LEU A 102 80.78 -19.44 -2.44
C LEU A 102 80.62 -17.96 -2.07
N VAL A 103 80.04 -17.66 -0.91
CA VAL A 103 79.82 -16.27 -0.45
C VAL A 103 81.15 -15.55 -0.17
N PRO A 104 82.12 -16.16 0.55
CA PRO A 104 83.45 -15.56 0.72
C PRO A 104 84.17 -15.24 -0.60
N LEU A 105 84.01 -16.11 -1.61
CA LEU A 105 84.63 -15.94 -2.93
C LEU A 105 83.99 -14.81 -3.75
N LEU A 106 82.68 -14.57 -3.56
CA LEU A 106 81.97 -13.42 -4.14
C LEU A 106 82.37 -12.09 -3.47
N ASP A 107 82.57 -12.10 -2.15
CA ASP A 107 83.04 -10.93 -1.40
C ASP A 107 84.49 -10.57 -1.76
N GLU A 108 85.38 -11.56 -1.90
CA GLU A 108 86.79 -11.36 -2.31
C GLU A 108 86.90 -10.67 -3.68
N HIS A 109 86.04 -11.08 -4.64
CA HIS A 109 86.04 -10.55 -6.01
C HIS A 109 85.05 -9.38 -6.21
N LYS A 110 84.46 -8.86 -5.12
CA LYS A 110 83.51 -7.73 -5.10
C LYS A 110 82.32 -7.88 -6.06
N VAL A 111 81.75 -9.07 -6.15
CA VAL A 111 80.57 -9.35 -6.99
C VAL A 111 79.29 -9.16 -6.18
N SER A 112 78.37 -8.31 -6.64
CA SER A 112 77.10 -8.06 -5.92
C SER A 112 76.19 -9.27 -5.97
N TYR A 113 75.67 -9.72 -4.82
CA TYR A 113 74.71 -10.83 -4.76
C TYR A 113 73.40 -10.46 -4.07
N SER A 114 72.31 -11.12 -4.49
CA SER A 114 70.97 -10.94 -3.92
C SER A 114 70.21 -12.26 -3.84
N GLY A 115 69.18 -12.34 -2.98
CA GLY A 115 68.26 -13.48 -2.92
C GLY A 115 67.02 -13.23 -3.78
N PHE A 116 66.50 -14.27 -4.46
CA PHE A 116 65.21 -14.20 -5.14
C PHE A 116 64.30 -15.37 -4.72
N SER A 117 63.00 -15.11 -4.65
CA SER A 117 62.00 -16.13 -4.31
C SER A 117 61.54 -16.86 -5.58
N GLU A 118 61.63 -18.19 -5.59
CA GLU A 118 61.09 -19.02 -6.67
C GLU A 118 59.56 -19.11 -6.51
N GLN A 119 58.80 -18.35 -7.30
CA GLN A 119 57.35 -18.50 -7.35
C GLN A 119 56.96 -19.74 -8.17
N ASN A 120 56.22 -20.66 -7.54
CA ASN A 120 55.65 -21.83 -8.19
C ASN A 120 54.38 -21.43 -8.95
N PHE A 121 54.51 -21.25 -10.27
CA PHE A 121 53.40 -20.88 -11.17
C PHE A 121 52.15 -21.77 -10.99
N PHE A 122 52.35 -23.06 -10.68
CA PHE A 122 51.26 -24.02 -10.51
C PHE A 122 50.44 -23.80 -9.24
N THR A 123 51.07 -23.38 -8.13
CA THR A 123 50.35 -23.11 -6.87
C THR A 123 49.53 -21.83 -6.95
N ASP A 124 50.05 -20.81 -7.65
CA ASP A 124 49.32 -19.54 -7.84
C ASP A 124 48.12 -19.70 -8.78
N LEU A 125 48.24 -20.55 -9.81
CA LEU A 125 47.14 -20.84 -10.73
C LEU A 125 45.98 -21.55 -10.01
N ILE A 126 46.29 -22.54 -9.15
CA ILE A 126 45.29 -23.29 -8.39
C ILE A 126 44.63 -22.40 -7.33
N GLY A 127 45.41 -21.56 -6.63
CA GLY A 127 44.88 -20.64 -5.61
C GLY A 127 43.82 -19.67 -6.14
N TRP A 128 43.93 -19.25 -7.40
CA TRP A 128 42.97 -18.32 -8.02
C TRP A 128 41.79 -19.01 -8.70
N LEU A 129 41.98 -20.20 -9.26
CA LEU A 129 40.91 -20.93 -9.96
C LEU A 129 39.95 -21.64 -9.00
N LEU A 130 40.45 -22.16 -7.86
CA LEU A 130 39.63 -22.94 -6.93
C LEU A 130 38.40 -22.16 -6.39
N PRO A 131 38.52 -20.89 -5.94
CA PRO A 131 37.36 -20.11 -5.47
C PRO A 131 36.34 -19.84 -6.58
N MET A 132 36.80 -19.62 -7.82
CA MET A 132 35.95 -19.36 -8.98
C MET A 132 35.09 -20.60 -9.32
N PHE A 133 35.70 -21.80 -9.35
CA PHE A 133 34.96 -23.03 -9.60
C PHE A 133 33.95 -23.37 -8.50
N ILE A 134 34.28 -23.09 -7.24
CA ILE A 134 33.34 -23.24 -6.12
C ILE A 134 32.14 -22.30 -6.30
N PHE A 135 32.38 -21.04 -6.68
CA PHE A 135 31.30 -20.07 -6.90
C PHE A 135 30.39 -20.47 -8.06
N ILE A 136 30.96 -20.93 -9.19
CA ILE A 136 30.20 -21.42 -10.35
C ILE A 136 29.37 -22.65 -9.97
N GLY A 137 29.95 -23.59 -9.20
CA GLY A 137 29.24 -24.77 -8.71
C GLY A 137 28.07 -24.41 -7.81
N LEU A 138 28.26 -23.46 -6.88
CA LEU A 138 27.22 -22.99 -5.97
C LEU A 138 26.09 -22.25 -6.73
N TRP A 139 26.45 -21.44 -7.72
CA TRP A 139 25.52 -20.71 -8.58
C TRP A 139 24.66 -21.66 -9.44
N MET A 140 25.25 -22.72 -9.98
CA MET A 140 24.51 -23.78 -10.68
C MET A 140 23.53 -24.52 -9.77
N LEU A 141 23.91 -24.76 -8.51
CA LEU A 141 23.05 -25.43 -7.54
C LEU A 141 21.88 -24.54 -7.10
N LEU A 142 22.10 -23.23 -6.98
CA LEU A 142 21.06 -22.23 -6.70
C LEU A 142 20.07 -22.07 -7.86
N THR A 143 20.57 -21.87 -9.08
CA THR A 143 19.73 -21.69 -10.28
C THR A 143 18.90 -22.94 -10.58
N SER A 144 19.45 -24.14 -10.40
CA SER A 144 18.72 -25.40 -10.61
C SER A 144 17.61 -25.65 -9.57
N ARG A 145 17.71 -25.08 -8.36
CA ARG A 145 16.62 -25.10 -7.36
C ARG A 145 15.53 -24.07 -7.65
N ILE A 146 15.90 -22.88 -8.09
CA ILE A 146 14.95 -21.81 -8.45
C ILE A 146 14.15 -22.21 -9.72
N GLN A 147 14.81 -22.80 -10.72
CA GLN A 147 14.17 -23.25 -11.95
C GLN A 147 13.23 -24.46 -11.78
N ARG A 148 13.39 -25.26 -10.71
CA ARG A 148 12.46 -26.36 -10.40
C ARG A 148 11.18 -25.91 -9.69
N ASN A 149 11.21 -24.80 -8.96
CA ASN A 149 10.03 -24.23 -8.29
C ASN A 149 9.29 -23.18 -9.14
N MET A 150 9.93 -22.58 -10.15
CA MET A 150 9.28 -21.76 -11.17
C MET A 150 9.40 -22.44 -12.53
N GLY A 151 8.34 -23.13 -12.95
CA GLY A 151 8.27 -23.78 -14.25
C GLY A 151 8.48 -22.79 -15.40
N GLY A 152 9.64 -22.88 -16.06
CA GLY A 152 9.95 -22.15 -17.29
C GLY A 152 11.31 -21.47 -17.25
N GLY A 153 12.17 -21.78 -18.21
CA GLY A 153 13.53 -21.25 -18.31
C GLY A 153 13.58 -19.71 -18.36
N MET A 154 14.74 -19.18 -17.96
CA MET A 154 15.09 -17.77 -17.76
C MET A 154 15.01 -16.85 -19.00
N PHE A 155 14.33 -17.28 -20.07
CA PHE A 155 14.08 -16.54 -21.33
C PHE A 155 12.60 -16.52 -21.74
N GLY A 156 11.68 -16.75 -20.81
CA GLY A 156 10.24 -16.57 -21.01
C GLY A 156 9.79 -15.10 -20.95
N LEU A 157 10.43 -14.22 -21.74
CA LEU A 157 9.89 -12.88 -22.00
C LEU A 157 8.71 -13.03 -22.97
N GLY A 158 7.48 -12.78 -22.51
CA GLY A 158 6.38 -12.37 -23.41
C GLY A 158 5.10 -13.19 -23.48
N ASN A 159 4.90 -14.30 -22.76
CA ASN A 159 3.60 -15.00 -22.81
C ASN A 159 2.72 -14.70 -21.59
N ALA A 160 1.92 -13.63 -21.70
CA ALA A 160 0.80 -13.28 -20.83
C ALA A 160 -0.39 -14.26 -20.88
N ASN A 161 -0.16 -15.53 -21.28
CA ASN A 161 -1.23 -16.49 -21.56
C ASN A 161 -1.91 -17.09 -20.33
N LYS A 162 -1.46 -16.78 -19.10
CA LYS A 162 -2.03 -17.40 -17.89
C LYS A 162 -2.83 -16.46 -16.98
N LEU A 163 -2.90 -15.16 -17.28
CA LEU A 163 -3.50 -14.17 -16.36
C LEU A 163 -4.81 -13.54 -16.86
N ILE A 164 -5.12 -13.61 -18.15
CA ILE A 164 -6.33 -13.02 -18.73
C ILE A 164 -7.19 -14.16 -19.31
N ASN A 165 -8.04 -14.73 -18.47
CA ASN A 165 -9.08 -15.68 -18.86
C ASN A 165 -10.44 -14.99 -18.77
N ALA A 166 -11.30 -15.22 -19.76
CA ALA A 166 -12.68 -14.77 -19.72
C ALA A 166 -13.46 -15.55 -18.65
N GLU A 167 -14.09 -14.84 -17.71
CA GLU A 167 -15.08 -15.41 -16.79
C GLU A 167 -16.49 -15.20 -17.39
N ARG A 168 -17.42 -16.13 -17.16
CA ARG A 168 -18.85 -15.87 -17.35
C ARG A 168 -19.51 -15.83 -15.98
N PRO A 169 -19.63 -14.64 -15.36
CA PRO A 169 -20.20 -14.53 -14.03
C PRO A 169 -21.67 -14.96 -14.03
N ASN A 170 -22.07 -15.73 -13.02
CA ASN A 170 -23.47 -16.14 -12.81
C ASN A 170 -24.23 -15.18 -11.89
N VAL A 171 -23.63 -14.04 -11.55
CA VAL A 171 -24.22 -13.02 -10.68
C VAL A 171 -25.19 -12.17 -11.48
N ARG A 172 -26.38 -11.91 -10.93
CA ARG A 172 -27.45 -11.11 -11.55
C ARG A 172 -27.78 -9.86 -10.72
N PHE A 173 -28.61 -8.96 -11.27
CA PHE A 173 -29.03 -7.77 -10.51
C PHE A 173 -29.84 -8.10 -9.25
N ASP A 174 -30.49 -9.26 -9.22
CA ASP A 174 -31.23 -9.77 -8.06
C ASP A 174 -30.32 -10.21 -6.91
N ASP A 175 -29.05 -10.54 -7.20
CA ASP A 175 -28.05 -10.94 -6.19
C ASP A 175 -27.41 -9.72 -5.52
N MET A 176 -27.52 -8.54 -6.14
CA MET A 176 -27.11 -7.26 -5.57
C MET A 176 -28.32 -6.62 -4.89
N ALA A 177 -28.20 -6.20 -3.64
CA ALA A 177 -29.25 -5.42 -2.96
C ALA A 177 -28.87 -3.94 -2.90
N GLY A 178 -29.87 -3.05 -2.83
CA GLY A 178 -29.66 -1.60 -2.81
C GLY A 178 -29.16 -1.00 -4.13
N ASN A 179 -28.76 0.28 -4.08
CA ASN A 179 -28.22 1.07 -5.20
C ASN A 179 -29.07 1.01 -6.47
N LYS A 180 -30.38 1.28 -6.33
CA LYS A 180 -31.36 1.16 -7.42
C LYS A 180 -31.03 2.10 -8.58
N GLU A 181 -30.61 3.31 -8.27
CA GLU A 181 -30.23 4.36 -9.22
C GLU A 181 -29.03 3.90 -10.06
N ALA A 182 -28.00 3.35 -9.41
CA ALA A 182 -26.83 2.83 -10.10
C ALA A 182 -27.18 1.65 -11.02
N LYS A 183 -28.12 0.79 -10.61
CA LYS A 183 -28.63 -0.32 -11.44
C LYS A 183 -29.38 0.22 -12.66
N GLU A 184 -30.29 1.18 -12.48
CA GLU A 184 -31.06 1.79 -13.56
C GLU A 184 -30.15 2.40 -14.64
N GLU A 185 -29.08 3.09 -14.24
CA GLU A 185 -28.08 3.65 -15.17
C GLU A 185 -27.34 2.57 -15.99
N VAL A 186 -27.02 1.42 -15.39
CA VAL A 186 -26.31 0.33 -16.10
C VAL A 186 -27.24 -0.62 -16.84
N VAL A 187 -28.56 -0.56 -16.64
CA VAL A 187 -29.53 -1.35 -17.43
C VAL A 187 -29.43 -1.00 -18.91
N GLU A 188 -29.20 0.28 -19.25
CA GLU A 188 -28.97 0.69 -20.64
C GLU A 188 -27.78 -0.08 -21.25
N VAL A 189 -26.68 -0.21 -20.50
CA VAL A 189 -25.47 -0.93 -20.91
C VAL A 189 -25.78 -2.41 -21.18
N VAL A 190 -26.59 -3.04 -20.33
CA VAL A 190 -27.05 -4.43 -20.53
C VAL A 190 -27.87 -4.55 -21.80
N ASP A 191 -28.81 -3.64 -22.04
CA ASP A 191 -29.67 -3.65 -23.22
C ASP A 191 -28.86 -3.46 -24.51
N PHE A 192 -27.84 -2.59 -24.51
CA PHE A 192 -26.92 -2.43 -25.64
C PHE A 192 -26.17 -3.72 -25.97
N LEU A 193 -25.71 -4.45 -24.94
CA LEU A 193 -24.98 -5.71 -25.14
C LEU A 193 -25.88 -6.86 -25.61
N LYS A 194 -27.15 -6.88 -25.18
CA LYS A 194 -28.14 -7.88 -25.61
C LYS A 194 -28.65 -7.62 -27.03
N TYR A 195 -28.87 -6.36 -27.39
CA TYR A 195 -29.53 -5.97 -28.64
C TYR A 195 -28.77 -4.87 -29.41
N PRO A 196 -27.49 -5.08 -29.77
CA PRO A 196 -26.66 -4.05 -30.39
C PRO A 196 -27.24 -3.55 -31.73
N ASP A 197 -27.82 -4.44 -32.54
CA ASP A 197 -28.41 -4.10 -33.85
C ASP A 197 -29.57 -3.10 -33.75
N ARG A 198 -30.36 -3.17 -32.67
CA ARG A 198 -31.50 -2.27 -32.43
C ARG A 198 -31.03 -0.83 -32.32
N TYR A 199 -29.91 -0.61 -31.63
CA TYR A 199 -29.33 0.71 -31.40
C TYR A 199 -28.51 1.18 -32.60
N ALA A 200 -27.81 0.26 -33.29
CA ALA A 200 -27.09 0.58 -34.52
C ALA A 200 -28.05 1.05 -35.63
N ALA A 201 -29.24 0.44 -35.75
CA ALA A 201 -30.24 0.78 -36.77
C ALA A 201 -30.77 2.22 -36.65
N VAL A 202 -30.81 2.77 -35.44
CA VAL A 202 -31.25 4.17 -35.17
C VAL A 202 -30.07 5.15 -35.10
N GLY A 203 -28.84 4.69 -35.37
CA GLY A 203 -27.63 5.52 -35.35
C GLY A 203 -27.14 5.90 -33.95
N ALA A 204 -27.61 5.22 -32.91
CA ALA A 204 -27.12 5.44 -31.55
C ALA A 204 -25.68 4.94 -31.41
N LYS A 205 -24.81 5.76 -30.81
CA LYS A 205 -23.43 5.38 -30.51
C LYS A 205 -23.40 4.65 -29.18
N ILE A 206 -22.77 3.49 -29.17
CA ILE A 206 -22.57 2.70 -27.96
C ILE A 206 -21.57 3.44 -27.05
N PRO A 207 -21.88 3.64 -25.76
CA PRO A 207 -20.91 4.18 -24.81
C PRO A 207 -19.71 3.24 -24.73
N LYS A 208 -18.51 3.77 -24.98
CA LYS A 208 -17.29 2.97 -25.04
C LYS A 208 -16.80 2.61 -23.64
N GLY A 209 -17.09 3.44 -22.65
CA GLY A 209 -16.70 3.17 -21.28
C GLY A 209 -17.58 3.81 -20.22
N VAL A 210 -17.74 3.10 -19.11
CA VAL A 210 -18.51 3.55 -17.95
C VAL A 210 -17.61 3.52 -16.73
N LEU A 211 -17.52 4.64 -16.02
CA LEU A 211 -16.77 4.76 -14.78
C LEU A 211 -17.71 4.62 -13.58
N LEU A 212 -17.53 3.57 -12.80
CA LEU A 212 -18.18 3.35 -11.51
C LEU A 212 -17.42 4.09 -10.42
N VAL A 213 -18.07 5.08 -9.81
CA VAL A 213 -17.47 5.97 -8.82
C VAL A 213 -18.15 5.78 -7.48
N GLY A 214 -17.38 5.65 -6.40
CA GLY A 214 -17.96 5.70 -5.06
C GLY A 214 -17.03 5.13 -4.00
N PRO A 215 -17.40 5.20 -2.71
CA PRO A 215 -16.59 4.70 -1.60
C PRO A 215 -16.20 3.21 -1.76
N PRO A 216 -15.11 2.76 -1.13
CA PRO A 216 -14.77 1.33 -1.13
C PRO A 216 -15.89 0.50 -0.50
N GLY A 217 -16.08 -0.73 -0.97
CA GLY A 217 -17.05 -1.65 -0.38
C GLY A 217 -18.53 -1.42 -0.75
N THR A 218 -18.86 -0.47 -1.63
CA THR A 218 -20.25 -0.21 -2.11
C THR A 218 -20.73 -1.17 -3.21
N GLY A 219 -19.92 -2.17 -3.58
CA GLY A 219 -20.32 -3.19 -4.54
C GLY A 219 -20.04 -2.84 -6.01
N LYS A 220 -19.13 -1.92 -6.33
CA LYS A 220 -18.74 -1.58 -7.72
C LYS A 220 -18.35 -2.80 -8.55
N THR A 221 -17.47 -3.66 -8.04
CA THR A 221 -17.05 -4.91 -8.70
C THR A 221 -18.20 -5.90 -8.84
N LEU A 222 -19.11 -5.94 -7.85
CA LEU A 222 -20.32 -6.78 -7.90
C LEU A 222 -21.29 -6.30 -8.98
N LEU A 223 -21.50 -4.98 -9.09
CA LEU A 223 -22.34 -4.35 -10.11
C LEU A 223 -21.78 -4.65 -11.51
N ALA A 224 -20.47 -4.51 -11.72
CA ALA A 224 -19.83 -4.84 -13.00
C ALA A 224 -20.02 -6.31 -13.39
N LYS A 225 -19.89 -7.24 -12.43
CA LYS A 225 -20.17 -8.67 -12.65
C LYS A 225 -21.65 -8.93 -12.95
N ALA A 226 -22.56 -8.24 -12.25
CA ALA A 226 -24.00 -8.36 -12.47
C ALA A 226 -24.40 -7.87 -13.87
N VAL A 227 -23.84 -6.76 -14.36
CA VAL A 227 -24.04 -6.28 -15.74
C VAL A 227 -23.64 -7.35 -16.76
N ALA A 228 -22.49 -7.99 -16.56
CA ALA A 228 -22.02 -9.07 -17.44
C ALA A 228 -22.90 -10.33 -17.37
N GLY A 229 -23.32 -10.74 -16.18
CA GLY A 229 -24.21 -11.89 -15.97
C GLY A 229 -25.62 -11.66 -16.52
N GLU A 230 -26.14 -10.43 -16.41
CA GLU A 230 -27.41 -10.05 -17.02
C GLU A 230 -27.36 -10.06 -18.54
N ALA A 231 -26.31 -9.48 -19.12
CA ALA A 231 -26.07 -9.49 -20.57
C ALA A 231 -25.64 -10.88 -21.09
N ASN A 232 -25.24 -11.81 -20.23
CA ASN A 232 -24.72 -13.13 -20.56
C ASN A 232 -23.52 -13.07 -21.53
N VAL A 233 -22.58 -12.14 -21.27
CA VAL A 233 -21.39 -11.91 -22.08
C VAL A 233 -20.11 -12.28 -21.32
N PRO A 234 -19.00 -12.61 -22.02
CA PRO A 234 -17.68 -12.77 -21.41
C PRO A 234 -17.22 -11.53 -20.62
N PHE A 235 -16.65 -11.76 -19.44
CA PHE A 235 -16.16 -10.75 -18.52
C PHE A 235 -14.64 -10.89 -18.33
N PHE A 236 -13.89 -9.88 -18.74
CA PHE A 236 -12.45 -9.79 -18.57
C PHE A 236 -12.12 -8.83 -17.43
N SER A 237 -11.62 -9.33 -16.30
CA SER A 237 -11.32 -8.51 -15.13
C SER A 237 -9.82 -8.33 -14.93
N MET A 238 -9.37 -7.11 -14.66
CA MET A 238 -8.00 -6.84 -14.22
C MET A 238 -7.95 -5.67 -13.23
N SER A 239 -7.01 -5.68 -12.28
CA SER A 239 -6.78 -4.52 -11.40
C SER A 239 -5.85 -3.53 -12.11
N GLY A 240 -6.10 -2.23 -11.93
CA GLY A 240 -5.27 -1.13 -12.41
C GLY A 240 -3.83 -1.25 -11.94
N SER A 241 -3.62 -1.77 -10.72
CA SER A 241 -2.29 -2.04 -10.17
C SER A 241 -1.51 -3.11 -10.95
N SER A 242 -2.21 -4.06 -11.59
CA SER A 242 -1.59 -5.15 -12.36
C SER A 242 -0.94 -4.69 -13.67
N PHE A 243 -1.16 -3.43 -14.05
CA PHE A 243 -0.48 -2.82 -15.19
C PHE A 243 0.82 -2.12 -14.81
N ILE A 244 1.07 -1.87 -13.51
CA ILE A 244 2.28 -1.17 -13.03
C ILE A 244 3.35 -2.23 -12.76
N GLU A 245 4.42 -2.24 -13.54
CA GLU A 245 5.51 -3.20 -13.43
C GLU A 245 6.87 -2.50 -13.44
N MET A 246 7.91 -3.18 -12.92
CA MET A 246 9.28 -2.62 -12.90
C MET A 246 9.91 -2.48 -14.29
N PHE A 247 9.35 -3.15 -15.30
CA PHE A 247 9.88 -3.12 -16.67
C PHE A 247 8.99 -2.26 -17.57
N VAL A 248 9.62 -1.24 -18.17
CA VAL A 248 8.97 -0.31 -19.10
C VAL A 248 8.32 -1.07 -20.26
N GLY A 249 7.07 -0.71 -20.58
CA GLY A 249 6.32 -1.25 -21.72
C GLY A 249 5.57 -2.56 -21.47
N LEU A 250 5.78 -3.25 -20.34
CA LEU A 250 4.98 -4.45 -20.01
C LEU A 250 3.51 -4.11 -19.75
N GLY A 251 3.23 -3.01 -19.03
CA GLY A 251 1.86 -2.53 -18.78
C GLY A 251 1.10 -2.26 -20.09
N ALA A 252 1.71 -1.48 -21.00
CA ALA A 252 1.15 -1.20 -22.32
C ALA A 252 0.91 -2.47 -23.16
N SER A 253 1.80 -3.46 -23.11
CA SER A 253 1.57 -4.74 -23.80
C SER A 253 0.36 -5.49 -23.23
N ARG A 254 0.19 -5.51 -21.91
CA ARG A 254 -0.98 -6.16 -21.27
C ARG A 254 -2.29 -5.48 -21.64
N VAL A 255 -2.29 -4.15 -21.76
CA VAL A 255 -3.47 -3.40 -22.26
C VAL A 255 -3.84 -3.88 -23.66
N ARG A 256 -2.87 -3.98 -24.58
CA ARG A 256 -3.13 -4.47 -25.94
C ARG A 256 -3.68 -5.90 -25.92
N ASP A 257 -3.02 -6.81 -25.21
CA ASP A 257 -3.42 -8.21 -25.13
C ASP A 257 -4.83 -8.39 -24.56
N LEU A 258 -5.18 -7.61 -23.53
CA LEU A 258 -6.52 -7.59 -22.93
C LEU A 258 -7.58 -7.19 -23.95
N PHE A 259 -7.34 -6.11 -24.69
CA PHE A 259 -8.27 -5.59 -25.67
C PHE A 259 -8.38 -6.51 -26.90
N GLU A 260 -7.28 -7.12 -27.36
CA GLU A 260 -7.31 -8.10 -28.44
C GLU A 260 -8.12 -9.35 -28.08
N LYS A 261 -7.97 -9.86 -26.85
CA LYS A 261 -8.76 -11.00 -26.36
C LYS A 261 -10.24 -10.65 -26.25
N ALA A 262 -10.55 -9.48 -25.67
CA ALA A 262 -11.93 -9.03 -25.57
C ALA A 262 -12.60 -8.86 -26.94
N LYS A 263 -11.89 -8.30 -27.93
CA LYS A 263 -12.36 -8.16 -29.32
C LYS A 263 -12.68 -9.51 -29.98
N LYS A 264 -11.89 -10.56 -29.71
CA LYS A 264 -12.14 -11.91 -30.25
C LYS A 264 -13.39 -12.57 -29.70
N GLU A 265 -13.79 -12.21 -28.48
CA GLU A 265 -14.98 -12.74 -27.80
C GLU A 265 -16.13 -11.74 -27.72
N ALA A 266 -16.15 -10.69 -28.57
CA ALA A 266 -17.22 -9.70 -28.58
C ALA A 266 -18.57 -10.33 -28.98
N PRO A 267 -19.71 -9.92 -28.38
CA PRO A 267 -19.86 -8.88 -27.36
C PRO A 267 -19.26 -9.28 -26.01
N SER A 268 -18.46 -8.40 -25.39
CA SER A 268 -17.76 -8.66 -24.14
C SER A 268 -17.57 -7.40 -23.28
N ILE A 269 -17.29 -7.60 -22.00
CA ILE A 269 -16.99 -6.53 -21.04
C ILE A 269 -15.55 -6.64 -20.56
N ILE A 270 -14.85 -5.51 -20.56
CA ILE A 270 -13.57 -5.35 -19.86
C ILE A 270 -13.84 -4.58 -18.56
N PHE A 271 -13.45 -5.13 -17.41
CA PHE A 271 -13.52 -4.46 -16.11
C PHE A 271 -12.12 -4.15 -15.58
N ILE A 272 -11.87 -2.87 -15.31
CA ILE A 272 -10.63 -2.37 -14.70
C ILE A 272 -10.94 -1.84 -13.30
N ASP A 273 -10.59 -2.60 -12.27
CA ASP A 273 -10.71 -2.12 -10.88
C ASP A 273 -9.56 -1.16 -10.54
N GLU A 274 -9.74 -0.23 -9.60
CA GLU A 274 -8.71 0.72 -9.16
C GLU A 274 -7.99 1.44 -10.33
N ILE A 275 -8.77 1.97 -11.28
CA ILE A 275 -8.20 2.65 -12.46
C ILE A 275 -7.32 3.85 -12.10
N ASP A 276 -7.47 4.42 -10.90
CA ASP A 276 -6.61 5.48 -10.36
C ASP A 276 -5.15 5.04 -10.15
N ALA A 277 -4.85 3.74 -10.13
CA ALA A 277 -3.48 3.26 -10.15
C ALA A 277 -2.73 3.75 -11.42
N ILE A 278 -3.35 3.62 -12.60
CA ILE A 278 -2.77 4.06 -13.89
C ILE A 278 -3.28 5.44 -14.32
N GLY A 279 -4.41 5.90 -13.78
CA GLY A 279 -5.13 7.08 -14.25
C GLY A 279 -4.86 8.40 -13.52
N LYS A 280 -4.07 8.46 -12.44
CA LYS A 280 -3.70 9.74 -11.78
C LYS A 280 -3.12 10.83 -12.70
N SER A 281 -3.55 12.07 -12.56
CA SER A 281 -3.00 13.21 -13.31
C SER A 281 -1.53 13.51 -12.96
N ARG A 282 -0.78 14.06 -13.92
CA ARG A 282 0.64 14.45 -13.79
C ARG A 282 0.91 15.51 -12.71
N ALA A 283 -0.13 16.23 -12.27
CA ALA A 283 -0.01 17.34 -11.32
C ALA A 283 0.34 16.88 -9.89
N ALA A 284 0.26 15.57 -9.61
CA ALA A 284 0.66 14.96 -8.35
C ALA A 284 2.13 14.50 -8.42
N GLY A 285 3.04 15.36 -7.95
CA GLY A 285 4.48 15.33 -8.21
C GLY A 285 5.23 14.01 -7.99
N SER A 286 6.06 13.67 -8.98
CA SER A 286 7.33 12.95 -8.80
C SER A 286 8.27 13.30 -9.96
N VAL A 287 9.35 14.03 -9.67
CA VAL A 287 10.29 14.56 -10.68
C VAL A 287 11.35 13.52 -11.09
N VAL A 288 11.26 12.26 -10.65
CA VAL A 288 12.31 11.26 -10.91
C VAL A 288 11.74 9.89 -11.28
N GLY A 289 11.79 9.56 -12.58
CA GLY A 289 11.97 8.21 -13.13
C GLY A 289 10.83 7.19 -13.06
N GLY A 290 9.78 7.40 -12.27
CA GLY A 290 8.66 6.43 -12.11
C GLY A 290 7.41 6.69 -12.97
N ASN A 291 7.32 7.86 -13.63
CA ASN A 291 6.10 8.27 -14.32
C ASN A 291 5.97 7.74 -15.75
N ASP A 292 7.08 7.36 -16.39
CA ASP A 292 7.10 7.05 -17.83
C ASP A 292 6.34 5.76 -18.16
N GLU A 293 6.46 4.72 -17.33
CA GLU A 293 5.77 3.43 -17.54
C GLU A 293 4.25 3.56 -17.36
N ARG A 294 3.85 4.29 -16.33
CA ARG A 294 2.45 4.55 -16.01
C ARG A 294 1.79 5.41 -17.08
N GLU A 295 2.48 6.45 -17.55
CA GLU A 295 2.02 7.31 -18.64
C GLU A 295 1.91 6.52 -19.96
N GLN A 296 2.90 5.70 -20.28
CA GLN A 296 2.86 4.87 -21.48
C GLN A 296 1.67 3.90 -21.45
N THR A 297 1.42 3.27 -20.32
CA THR A 297 0.29 2.36 -20.10
C THR A 297 -1.04 3.09 -20.21
N LEU A 298 -1.17 4.28 -19.59
CA LEU A 298 -2.36 5.12 -19.69
C LEU A 298 -2.64 5.53 -21.14
N ASN A 299 -1.62 6.04 -21.85
CA ASN A 299 -1.75 6.42 -23.26
C ASN A 299 -2.13 5.23 -24.14
N GLN A 300 -1.62 4.03 -23.86
CA GLN A 300 -2.03 2.83 -24.56
C GLN A 300 -3.51 2.49 -24.31
N LEU A 301 -3.99 2.61 -23.07
CA LEU A 301 -5.41 2.41 -22.74
C LEU A 301 -6.29 3.40 -23.51
N LEU A 302 -5.91 4.68 -23.53
CA LEU A 302 -6.62 5.72 -24.27
C LEU A 302 -6.65 5.43 -25.78
N ALA A 303 -5.52 4.99 -26.34
CA ALA A 303 -5.42 4.64 -27.75
C ALA A 303 -6.32 3.44 -28.12
N GLU A 304 -6.39 2.41 -27.25
CA GLU A 304 -7.29 1.28 -27.47
C GLU A 304 -8.77 1.66 -27.36
N MET A 305 -9.14 2.56 -26.43
CA MET A 305 -10.50 3.08 -26.30
C MET A 305 -10.92 3.93 -27.52
N ASP A 306 -10.03 4.81 -27.98
CA ASP A 306 -10.28 5.64 -29.16
C ASP A 306 -10.36 4.77 -30.44
N GLY A 307 -9.54 3.72 -30.52
CA GLY A 307 -9.41 2.80 -31.65
C GLY A 307 -10.58 1.82 -31.89
N PHE A 308 -11.60 1.79 -31.01
CA PHE A 308 -12.80 0.98 -31.25
C PHE A 308 -13.64 1.54 -32.41
N GLY A 309 -13.83 0.71 -33.44
CA GLY A 309 -14.85 0.91 -34.47
C GLY A 309 -16.20 0.30 -34.06
N SER A 310 -17.28 0.72 -34.71
CA SER A 310 -18.67 0.32 -34.41
C SER A 310 -18.99 -1.17 -34.59
N ASN A 311 -18.05 -1.97 -35.11
CA ASN A 311 -18.29 -3.35 -35.56
C ASN A 311 -18.06 -4.42 -34.48
N ALA A 312 -17.42 -4.10 -33.34
CA ALA A 312 -17.17 -5.04 -32.25
C ALA A 312 -17.65 -4.45 -30.91
N PRO A 313 -18.82 -4.85 -30.38
CA PRO A 313 -19.38 -4.30 -29.16
C PRO A 313 -18.58 -4.74 -27.92
N VAL A 314 -17.53 -3.98 -27.60
CA VAL A 314 -16.74 -4.13 -26.36
C VAL A 314 -16.98 -2.91 -25.49
N ILE A 315 -17.39 -3.12 -24.24
CA ILE A 315 -17.63 -2.04 -23.27
C ILE A 315 -16.59 -2.12 -22.15
N VAL A 316 -15.97 -0.99 -21.83
CA VAL A 316 -14.99 -0.88 -20.75
C VAL A 316 -15.64 -0.32 -19.49
N LEU A 317 -15.84 -1.16 -18.48
CA LEU A 317 -16.22 -0.73 -17.14
C LEU A 317 -14.95 -0.46 -16.32
N ALA A 318 -14.88 0.66 -15.61
CA ALA A 318 -13.79 0.94 -14.68
C ALA A 318 -14.34 1.33 -13.31
N ALA A 319 -13.63 1.01 -12.23
CA ALA A 319 -14.01 1.42 -10.89
C ALA A 319 -12.93 2.28 -10.25
N THR A 320 -13.34 3.32 -9.52
CA THR A 320 -12.45 4.11 -8.67
C THR A 320 -13.14 4.56 -7.39
N ASN A 321 -12.35 4.70 -6.34
CA ASN A 321 -12.78 5.36 -5.10
C ASN A 321 -12.46 6.87 -5.10
N ARG A 322 -11.70 7.34 -6.10
CA ARG A 322 -11.11 8.68 -6.13
C ARG A 322 -11.18 9.28 -7.54
N PRO A 323 -12.38 9.69 -8.00
CA PRO A 323 -12.55 10.25 -9.34
C PRO A 323 -11.74 11.55 -9.53
N GLU A 324 -11.49 12.30 -8.46
CA GLU A 324 -10.87 13.63 -8.49
C GLU A 324 -9.38 13.63 -8.85
N ILE A 325 -8.70 12.50 -8.65
CA ILE A 325 -7.27 12.37 -9.00
C ILE A 325 -7.05 11.89 -10.43
N LEU A 326 -8.10 11.41 -11.11
CA LEU A 326 -8.00 10.88 -12.46
C LEU A 326 -7.63 11.97 -13.47
N ASP A 327 -6.89 11.58 -14.50
CA ASP A 327 -6.56 12.42 -15.64
C ASP A 327 -7.86 12.80 -16.37
N PRO A 328 -8.15 14.10 -16.56
CA PRO A 328 -9.33 14.54 -17.30
C PRO A 328 -9.42 13.97 -18.72
N ALA A 329 -8.31 13.52 -19.31
CA ALA A 329 -8.29 12.81 -20.58
C ALA A 329 -9.12 11.52 -20.55
N LEU A 330 -9.20 10.81 -19.42
CA LEU A 330 -10.02 9.60 -19.28
C LEU A 330 -11.52 9.90 -19.35
N LEU A 331 -11.94 11.07 -18.88
CA LEU A 331 -13.35 11.47 -18.76
C LEU A 331 -13.89 12.17 -20.02
N ARG A 332 -13.11 12.23 -21.11
CA ARG A 332 -13.55 12.87 -22.36
C ARG A 332 -14.55 11.99 -23.11
N PRO A 333 -15.49 12.59 -23.87
CA PRO A 333 -16.42 11.85 -24.72
C PRO A 333 -15.71 10.83 -25.62
N GLY A 334 -16.23 9.60 -25.69
CA GLY A 334 -15.62 8.48 -26.42
C GLY A 334 -14.67 7.61 -25.58
N ARG A 335 -14.44 7.95 -24.30
CA ARG A 335 -13.66 7.15 -23.35
C ARG A 335 -14.56 6.72 -22.18
N PHE A 336 -14.38 7.28 -20.98
CA PHE A 336 -15.35 7.13 -19.88
C PHE A 336 -16.34 8.29 -19.92
N ASP A 337 -17.26 8.21 -20.88
CA ASP A 337 -18.27 9.24 -21.13
C ASP A 337 -19.48 9.14 -20.18
N ARG A 338 -19.72 7.96 -19.60
CA ARG A 338 -20.70 7.74 -18.53
C ARG A 338 -20.01 7.58 -17.19
N GLN A 339 -20.53 8.29 -16.17
CA GLN A 339 -20.14 8.11 -14.78
C GLN A 339 -21.35 7.67 -13.98
N VAL A 340 -21.24 6.52 -13.31
CA VAL A 340 -22.30 5.98 -12.46
C VAL A 340 -21.84 6.05 -11.02
N LEU A 341 -22.58 6.81 -10.22
CA LEU A 341 -22.33 6.92 -8.79
C LEU A 341 -22.87 5.68 -8.08
N VAL A 342 -21.98 4.97 -7.38
CA VAL A 342 -22.28 3.79 -6.56
C VAL A 342 -22.00 4.15 -5.11
N ASP A 343 -22.96 4.82 -4.49
CA ASP A 343 -22.84 5.36 -3.15
C ASP A 343 -23.08 4.29 -2.05
N ALA A 344 -22.88 4.70 -0.80
CA ALA A 344 -23.28 3.93 0.36
C ALA A 344 -24.81 3.76 0.39
N PRO A 345 -25.31 2.59 0.84
CA PRO A 345 -26.74 2.30 0.85
C PRO A 345 -27.54 3.19 1.81
N ASP A 346 -28.73 3.60 1.37
CA ASP A 346 -29.76 4.23 2.21
C ASP A 346 -30.35 3.23 3.23
N PHE A 347 -31.23 3.68 4.12
CA PHE A 347 -31.82 2.81 5.14
C PHE A 347 -32.51 1.56 4.55
N LYS A 348 -33.28 1.73 3.46
CA LYS A 348 -33.96 0.61 2.80
C LYS A 348 -32.96 -0.33 2.14
N GLY A 349 -31.98 0.21 1.42
CA GLY A 349 -30.89 -0.54 0.80
C GLY A 349 -30.07 -1.32 1.83
N ARG A 350 -29.80 -0.76 3.01
CA ARG A 350 -29.13 -1.48 4.10
C ARG A 350 -29.95 -2.68 4.56
N ILE A 351 -31.25 -2.53 4.76
CA ILE A 351 -32.14 -3.66 5.11
C ILE A 351 -32.11 -4.74 4.02
N GLU A 352 -32.14 -4.35 2.74
CA GLU A 352 -32.07 -5.31 1.63
C GLU A 352 -30.72 -6.04 1.60
N ILE A 353 -29.61 -5.32 1.79
CA ILE A 353 -28.25 -5.89 1.84
C ILE A 353 -28.14 -6.86 3.02
N LEU A 354 -28.62 -6.46 4.20
CA LEU A 354 -28.68 -7.34 5.36
C LEU A 354 -29.48 -8.61 5.04
N LYS A 355 -30.65 -8.48 4.40
CA LYS A 355 -31.49 -9.62 3.99
C LYS A 355 -30.81 -10.58 3.02
N VAL A 356 -29.95 -10.09 2.13
CA VAL A 356 -29.16 -10.93 1.22
C VAL A 356 -28.12 -11.72 2.00
N HIS A 357 -27.36 -11.05 2.87
CA HIS A 357 -26.24 -11.66 3.58
C HIS A 357 -26.65 -12.57 4.75
N ILE A 358 -27.85 -12.41 5.33
CA ILE A 358 -28.35 -13.30 6.38
C ILE A 358 -28.86 -14.66 5.87
N LYS A 359 -29.07 -14.85 4.55
CA LYS A 359 -29.65 -16.10 4.02
C LYS A 359 -28.86 -17.36 4.44
N GLY A 360 -27.56 -17.23 4.65
CA GLY A 360 -26.68 -18.32 5.11
C GLY A 360 -26.54 -18.46 6.64
N VAL A 361 -27.18 -17.60 7.43
CA VAL A 361 -27.00 -17.49 8.89
C VAL A 361 -28.29 -17.86 9.62
N LYS A 362 -28.17 -18.68 10.67
CA LYS A 362 -29.30 -19.03 11.55
C LYS A 362 -29.54 -17.90 12.55
N LEU A 363 -30.61 -17.13 12.36
CA LEU A 363 -30.97 -16.02 13.24
C LEU A 363 -31.84 -16.48 14.42
N GLY A 364 -31.65 -15.86 15.58
CA GLY A 364 -32.56 -15.97 16.72
C GLY A 364 -33.86 -15.18 16.48
N LYS A 365 -34.91 -15.50 17.25
CA LYS A 365 -36.21 -14.82 17.14
C LYS A 365 -36.20 -13.36 17.61
N ASP A 366 -35.17 -12.98 18.35
CA ASP A 366 -34.96 -11.67 18.95
C ASP A 366 -34.28 -10.66 18.00
N VAL A 367 -33.90 -11.08 16.79
CA VAL A 367 -33.14 -10.23 15.86
C VAL A 367 -34.07 -9.27 15.13
N ASP A 368 -33.83 -7.97 15.31
CA ASP A 368 -34.45 -6.90 14.53
C ASP A 368 -33.43 -6.26 13.58
N LEU A 369 -33.62 -6.49 12.28
CA LEU A 369 -32.78 -5.93 11.22
C LEU A 369 -32.96 -4.43 11.04
N ASN A 370 -34.12 -3.87 11.44
CA ASN A 370 -34.34 -2.42 11.36
C ASN A 370 -33.47 -1.68 12.38
N GLU A 371 -33.38 -2.23 13.59
CA GLU A 371 -32.47 -1.70 14.62
C GLU A 371 -31.02 -1.76 14.14
N ILE A 372 -30.59 -2.88 13.55
CA ILE A 372 -29.23 -3.02 13.00
C ILE A 372 -28.99 -1.97 11.89
N ALA A 373 -29.93 -1.83 10.93
CA ALA A 373 -29.81 -0.88 9.83
C ALA A 373 -29.74 0.59 10.28
N LYS A 374 -30.36 0.94 11.42
CA LYS A 374 -30.25 2.25 12.07
C LYS A 374 -28.84 2.51 12.58
N PHE A 375 -28.31 1.57 13.35
CA PHE A 375 -26.97 1.71 13.94
C PHE A 375 -25.85 1.64 12.92
N THR A 376 -26.06 1.00 11.76
CA THR A 376 -25.06 0.93 10.68
C THR A 376 -25.20 2.04 9.65
N ALA A 377 -25.72 3.21 10.01
CA ALA A 377 -25.80 4.35 9.12
C ALA A 377 -24.40 4.76 8.60
N GLY A 378 -24.30 5.06 7.30
CA GLY A 378 -23.04 5.43 6.64
C GLY A 378 -22.09 4.27 6.33
N LEU A 379 -22.38 3.04 6.77
CA LEU A 379 -21.57 1.87 6.43
C LEU A 379 -21.83 1.37 5.00
N ALA A 380 -20.77 0.90 4.34
CA ALA A 380 -20.87 0.34 3.00
C ALA A 380 -21.40 -1.11 3.04
N GLY A 381 -21.85 -1.63 1.88
CA GLY A 381 -22.38 -3.00 1.80
C GLY A 381 -21.40 -4.07 2.27
N ALA A 382 -20.10 -3.90 1.99
CA ALA A 382 -19.04 -4.79 2.48
C ALA A 382 -18.92 -4.78 4.02
N ASP A 383 -19.12 -3.63 4.67
CA ASP A 383 -19.08 -3.52 6.13
C ASP A 383 -20.28 -4.24 6.76
N LEU A 384 -21.47 -4.14 6.15
CA LEU A 384 -22.66 -4.87 6.58
C LEU A 384 -22.48 -6.39 6.47
N ALA A 385 -21.88 -6.85 5.36
CA ALA A 385 -21.54 -8.25 5.18
C ALA A 385 -20.54 -8.73 6.25
N ASN A 386 -19.56 -7.89 6.59
CA ASN A 386 -18.59 -8.17 7.64
C ASN A 386 -19.24 -8.23 9.03
N ILE A 387 -20.18 -7.33 9.35
CA ILE A 387 -20.94 -7.36 10.61
C ILE A 387 -21.71 -8.67 10.77
N ILE A 388 -22.39 -9.13 9.72
CA ILE A 388 -23.12 -10.41 9.76
C ILE A 388 -22.17 -11.58 10.01
N ASN A 389 -21.03 -11.60 9.31
CA ASN A 389 -20.02 -12.64 9.49
C ASN A 389 -19.42 -12.62 10.90
N GLU A 390 -19.08 -11.45 11.43
CA GLU A 390 -18.56 -11.30 12.80
C GLU A 390 -19.59 -11.70 13.86
N ALA A 391 -20.87 -11.36 13.67
CA ALA A 391 -21.94 -11.82 14.56
C ALA A 391 -22.07 -13.35 14.56
N ALA A 392 -21.97 -13.99 13.39
CA ALA A 392 -21.97 -15.45 13.27
C ALA A 392 -20.73 -16.09 13.93
N LEU A 393 -19.55 -15.50 13.77
CA LEU A 393 -18.32 -15.95 14.42
C LEU A 393 -18.39 -15.82 15.95
N LEU A 394 -18.99 -14.74 16.46
CA LEU A 394 -19.22 -14.55 17.90
C LEU A 394 -20.16 -15.63 18.46
N ALA A 395 -21.30 -15.86 17.80
CA ALA A 395 -22.22 -16.93 18.17
C ALA A 395 -21.54 -18.31 18.16
N GLY A 396 -20.71 -18.58 17.14
CA GLY A 396 -19.93 -19.81 17.03
C GLY A 396 -18.91 -19.97 18.16
N ARG A 397 -18.20 -18.90 18.54
CA ARG A 397 -17.26 -18.90 19.69
C ARG A 397 -17.96 -19.19 21.02
N GLU A 398 -19.20 -18.73 21.18
CA GLU A 398 -20.02 -19.02 22.35
C GLU A 398 -20.73 -20.39 22.29
N ASN A 399 -20.46 -21.21 21.27
CA ASN A 399 -21.15 -22.48 21.00
C ASN A 399 -22.68 -22.34 20.91
N LYS A 400 -23.18 -21.20 20.42
CA LYS A 400 -24.61 -20.97 20.17
C LYS A 400 -25.00 -21.52 18.79
N LYS A 401 -26.22 -22.03 18.68
CA LYS A 401 -26.78 -22.56 17.42
C LYS A 401 -27.40 -21.48 16.53
N GLU A 402 -27.71 -20.33 17.11
CA GLU A 402 -28.41 -19.20 16.49
C GLU A 402 -27.70 -17.89 16.88
N VAL A 403 -27.75 -16.90 15.98
CA VAL A 403 -27.21 -15.56 16.18
C VAL A 403 -28.31 -14.66 16.75
N SER A 404 -28.18 -14.26 18.01
CA SER A 404 -29.06 -13.29 18.70
C SER A 404 -28.69 -11.82 18.42
N GLN A 405 -29.58 -10.89 18.77
CA GLN A 405 -29.37 -9.44 18.64
C GLN A 405 -28.11 -8.95 19.37
N LYS A 406 -27.79 -9.57 20.52
CA LYS A 406 -26.56 -9.28 21.28
C LYS A 406 -25.27 -9.47 20.45
N HIS A 407 -25.23 -10.51 19.61
CA HIS A 407 -24.04 -10.77 18.78
C HIS A 407 -23.91 -9.72 17.67
N PHE A 408 -25.03 -9.23 17.13
CA PHE A 408 -25.01 -8.12 16.17
C PHE A 408 -24.55 -6.83 16.81
N LYS A 409 -25.05 -6.48 18.01
CA LYS A 409 -24.58 -5.30 18.76
C LYS A 409 -23.06 -5.34 19.00
N GLU A 410 -22.54 -6.47 19.47
CA GLU A 410 -21.09 -6.64 19.66
C GLU A 410 -20.30 -6.60 18.33
N ALA A 411 -20.82 -7.19 17.26
CA ALA A 411 -20.18 -7.15 15.94
C ALA A 411 -20.12 -5.74 15.34
N MET A 412 -21.18 -4.95 15.51
CA MET A 412 -21.22 -3.53 15.12
C MET A 412 -20.18 -2.73 15.90
N GLU A 413 -20.16 -2.83 17.23
CA GLU A 413 -19.17 -2.16 18.08
C GLU A 413 -17.74 -2.53 17.70
N ARG A 414 -17.50 -3.81 17.44
CA ARG A 414 -16.19 -4.29 17.02
C ARG A 414 -15.77 -3.77 15.65
N THR A 415 -16.72 -3.57 14.73
CA THR A 415 -16.46 -3.04 13.39
C THR A 415 -16.19 -1.54 13.43
N MET A 416 -16.94 -0.79 14.24
CA MET A 416 -16.85 0.67 14.32
C MET A 416 -15.70 1.16 15.22
N ILE A 417 -15.56 0.58 16.41
CA ILE A 417 -14.64 1.06 17.47
C ILE A 417 -13.40 0.15 17.56
N GLY A 418 -13.57 -1.13 17.25
CA GLY A 418 -12.51 -2.13 17.29
C GLY A 418 -12.66 -3.16 18.40
N LEU A 419 -11.68 -4.06 18.46
CA LEU A 419 -11.64 -5.17 19.41
C LEU A 419 -11.51 -4.69 20.87
N GLU A 420 -12.28 -5.30 21.76
CA GLU A 420 -12.12 -5.17 23.21
C GLU A 420 -10.75 -5.68 23.66
N LYS A 421 -10.00 -4.85 24.38
CA LYS A 421 -8.66 -5.19 24.88
C LYS A 421 -8.72 -5.69 26.31
N LYS A 422 -9.03 -6.98 26.48
CA LYS A 422 -9.01 -7.66 27.79
C LYS A 422 -7.67 -7.57 28.52
N SER A 423 -6.55 -7.44 27.79
CA SER A 423 -5.21 -7.29 28.37
C SER A 423 -4.90 -5.88 28.88
N ARG A 424 -5.61 -4.84 28.38
CA ARG A 424 -5.39 -3.45 28.78
C ARG A 424 -6.25 -3.15 30.01
N ARG A 425 -5.82 -3.63 31.18
CA ARG A 425 -6.47 -3.30 32.45
C ARG A 425 -6.05 -1.90 32.89
N LEU A 426 -7.02 -0.98 32.94
CA LEU A 426 -6.84 0.36 33.49
C LEU A 426 -6.64 0.29 35.01
N SER A 427 -5.75 1.13 35.54
CA SER A 427 -5.63 1.34 36.98
C SER A 427 -6.93 1.94 37.56
N PRO A 428 -7.21 1.79 38.86
CA PRO A 428 -8.40 2.40 39.46
C PRO A 428 -8.46 3.92 39.27
N LYS A 429 -7.32 4.63 39.28
CA LYS A 429 -7.25 6.07 39.00
C LYS A 429 -7.66 6.35 37.56
N GLU A 430 -7.12 5.63 36.58
CA GLU A 430 -7.47 5.81 35.16
C GLU A 430 -8.93 5.45 34.88
N LYS A 431 -9.45 4.36 35.46
CA LYS A 431 -10.87 4.00 35.36
C LYS A 431 -11.77 5.14 35.87
N LYS A 432 -11.40 5.76 37.00
CA LYS A 432 -12.12 6.92 37.52
C LYS A 432 -12.08 8.09 36.53
N ILE A 433 -10.91 8.42 35.99
CA ILE A 433 -10.77 9.50 34.99
C ILE A 433 -11.70 9.25 33.80
N VAL A 434 -11.66 8.03 33.23
CA VAL A 434 -12.50 7.65 32.08
C VAL A 434 -13.99 7.69 32.44
N ALA A 435 -14.39 7.22 33.63
CA ALA A 435 -15.80 7.25 34.04
C ALA A 435 -16.37 8.67 34.10
N TYR A 436 -15.64 9.63 34.67
CA TYR A 436 -16.07 11.03 34.68
C TYR A 436 -16.04 11.64 33.27
N HIS A 437 -15.01 11.33 32.48
CA HIS A 437 -14.88 11.80 31.10
C HIS A 437 -16.07 11.36 30.24
N GLU A 438 -16.39 10.07 30.22
CA GLU A 438 -17.52 9.54 29.44
C GLU A 438 -18.88 10.03 29.98
N SER A 439 -19.01 10.20 31.30
CA SER A 439 -20.21 10.80 31.90
C SER A 439 -20.43 12.25 31.43
N GLY A 440 -19.34 13.00 31.19
CA GLY A 440 -19.40 14.35 30.64
C GLY A 440 -19.95 14.38 29.21
N HIS A 441 -19.47 13.50 28.34
CA HIS A 441 -20.03 13.34 26.99
C HIS A 441 -21.49 12.91 27.04
N ALA A 442 -21.82 11.94 27.89
CA ALA A 442 -23.17 11.40 28.01
C ALA A 442 -24.18 12.45 28.47
N LEU A 443 -23.83 13.24 29.49
CA LEU A 443 -24.69 14.32 29.97
C LEU A 443 -24.92 15.34 28.85
N MET A 444 -23.84 15.88 28.27
CA MET A 444 -23.94 16.93 27.25
C MET A 444 -24.73 16.46 26.03
N GLY A 445 -24.64 15.18 25.66
CA GLY A 445 -25.40 14.60 24.55
C GLY A 445 -26.91 14.53 24.77
N GLU A 446 -27.37 14.49 26.02
CA GLU A 446 -28.81 14.41 26.34
C GLU A 446 -29.44 15.76 26.73
N VAL A 447 -28.64 16.69 27.26
CA VAL A 447 -29.15 18.01 27.73
C VAL A 447 -28.95 19.15 26.71
N THR A 448 -28.15 18.94 25.67
CA THR A 448 -27.89 19.98 24.65
C THR A 448 -28.82 19.83 23.47
N LYS A 449 -29.59 20.88 23.17
CA LYS A 449 -30.50 20.88 22.02
C LYS A 449 -29.73 20.77 20.69
N GLY A 450 -30.12 19.81 19.85
CA GLY A 450 -29.46 19.52 18.57
C GLY A 450 -28.25 18.60 18.67
N ALA A 451 -27.92 18.09 19.86
CA ALA A 451 -26.93 17.02 20.01
C ALA A 451 -27.56 15.65 19.72
N HIS A 452 -26.75 14.73 19.19
CA HIS A 452 -27.19 13.35 18.96
C HIS A 452 -27.36 12.59 20.27
N ARG A 453 -28.45 11.84 20.36
CA ARG A 453 -28.83 11.12 21.58
C ARG A 453 -27.87 10.00 21.94
N VAL A 454 -27.66 9.78 23.23
CA VAL A 454 -26.79 8.73 23.73
C VAL A 454 -27.51 7.39 23.65
N ASN A 455 -26.81 6.43 23.06
CA ASN A 455 -27.23 5.04 22.99
C ASN A 455 -26.59 4.21 24.10
N LYS A 456 -25.28 4.38 24.32
CA LYS A 456 -24.51 3.55 25.25
C LYS A 456 -23.23 4.25 25.68
N VAL A 457 -22.86 4.08 26.94
CA VAL A 457 -21.62 4.61 27.54
C VAL A 457 -20.82 3.43 28.10
N SER A 458 -19.52 3.39 27.81
CA SER A 458 -18.65 2.28 28.23
C SER A 458 -17.26 2.77 28.60
N ILE A 459 -16.74 2.30 29.73
CA ILE A 459 -15.34 2.54 30.16
C ILE A 459 -14.40 1.37 29.84
N ILE A 460 -14.86 0.44 29.01
CA ILE A 460 -14.08 -0.72 28.57
C ILE A 460 -13.21 -0.31 27.37
N PRO A 461 -11.87 -0.48 27.45
CA PRO A 461 -10.97 -0.04 26.38
C PRO A 461 -11.14 -0.90 25.11
N ARG A 462 -11.34 -0.23 23.97
CA ARG A 462 -11.46 -0.85 22.64
C ARG A 462 -10.44 -0.25 21.67
N GLY A 463 -9.99 -1.06 20.70
CA GLY A 463 -9.14 -0.58 19.60
C GLY A 463 -7.75 -0.08 20.01
N MET A 464 -7.12 0.77 19.19
CA MET A 464 -5.76 1.27 19.44
C MET A 464 -5.73 2.45 20.42
N GLY A 465 -6.78 3.27 20.50
CA GLY A 465 -6.78 4.55 21.22
C GLY A 465 -7.93 4.83 22.19
N ALA A 466 -9.05 4.09 22.16
CA ALA A 466 -10.20 4.39 23.03
C ALA A 466 -10.04 3.72 24.40
N LEU A 467 -10.00 4.52 25.47
CA LEU A 467 -10.00 4.04 26.86
C LEU A 467 -11.43 3.91 27.41
N GLY A 468 -12.35 4.72 26.91
CA GLY A 468 -13.80 4.63 27.03
C GLY A 468 -14.42 5.13 25.72
N TYR A 469 -15.75 5.07 25.62
CA TYR A 469 -16.49 5.68 24.53
C TYR A 469 -17.97 5.90 24.89
N THR A 470 -18.54 6.93 24.27
CA THR A 470 -19.97 7.23 24.27
C THR A 470 -20.50 7.07 22.84
N LEU A 471 -21.42 6.12 22.65
CA LEU A 471 -22.10 5.89 21.37
C LEU A 471 -23.34 6.76 21.30
N HIS A 472 -23.46 7.50 20.20
CA HIS A 472 -24.66 8.25 19.85
C HIS A 472 -25.48 7.51 18.80
N THR A 473 -26.79 7.70 18.81
CA THR A 473 -27.67 7.17 17.77
C THR A 473 -27.63 8.12 16.57
N PRO A 474 -27.20 7.67 15.37
CA PRO A 474 -27.22 8.51 14.18
C PRO A 474 -28.65 8.84 13.75
N GLU A 475 -28.88 10.07 13.31
CA GLU A 475 -30.15 10.47 12.71
C GLU A 475 -30.22 10.02 11.24
N GLU A 476 -31.35 9.44 10.83
CA GLU A 476 -31.49 8.84 9.50
C GLU A 476 -31.63 9.90 8.40
N ASN A 477 -30.96 9.67 7.26
CA ASN A 477 -31.11 10.41 6.00
C ASN A 477 -30.96 11.94 6.14
N ARG A 478 -30.16 12.37 7.12
CA ARG A 478 -29.85 13.77 7.33
C ARG A 478 -28.71 14.20 6.43
N HIS A 479 -29.02 15.02 5.43
CA HIS A 479 -28.04 15.55 4.48
C HIS A 479 -27.58 16.97 4.81
N LEU A 480 -28.26 17.63 5.76
CA LEU A 480 -28.01 19.02 6.14
C LEU A 480 -27.89 19.12 7.67
N GLU A 481 -26.79 19.70 8.13
CA GLU A 481 -26.58 20.08 9.53
C GLU A 481 -26.73 21.59 9.67
N GLN A 482 -27.47 22.02 10.70
CA GLN A 482 -27.64 23.42 11.02
C GLN A 482 -26.52 23.90 11.93
N LYS A 483 -26.23 25.21 11.90
CA LYS A 483 -25.20 25.83 12.74
C LYS A 483 -25.33 25.46 14.23
N HIS A 484 -26.55 25.42 14.77
CA HIS A 484 -26.77 25.12 16.18
C HIS A 484 -26.42 23.67 16.56
N GLU A 485 -26.58 22.72 15.64
CA GLU A 485 -26.25 21.29 15.85
C GLU A 485 -24.75 21.05 15.80
N MET A 486 -24.04 21.76 14.90
CA MET A 486 -22.58 21.73 14.87
C MET A 486 -21.99 22.28 16.18
N LEU A 487 -22.58 23.35 16.71
CA LEU A 487 -22.21 23.92 18.00
C LEU A 487 -22.58 22.99 19.17
N ALA A 488 -23.73 22.33 19.12
CA ALA A 488 -24.11 21.31 20.09
C ALA A 488 -23.13 20.13 20.10
N THR A 489 -22.67 19.71 18.93
CA THR A 489 -21.63 18.67 18.81
C THR A 489 -20.32 19.12 19.45
N ILE A 490 -19.95 20.40 19.32
CA ILE A 490 -18.78 20.95 20.01
C ILE A 490 -18.96 20.91 21.53
N ASP A 491 -20.15 21.25 22.04
CA ASP A 491 -20.45 21.16 23.48
C ASP A 491 -20.31 19.72 24.01
N VAL A 492 -20.80 18.74 23.25
CA VAL A 492 -20.62 17.31 23.59
C VAL A 492 -19.15 16.93 23.62
N LEU A 493 -18.36 17.29 22.61
CA LEU A 493 -16.93 16.98 22.54
C LEU A 493 -16.14 17.64 23.69
N LEU A 494 -16.52 18.84 24.11
CA LEU A 494 -15.89 19.53 25.24
C LEU A 494 -16.31 18.96 26.61
N GLY A 495 -17.42 18.19 26.65
CA GLY A 495 -17.98 17.58 27.86
C GLY A 495 -16.99 16.70 28.63
N GLY A 496 -16.23 15.85 27.94
CA GLY A 496 -15.28 14.95 28.59
C GLY A 496 -14.16 15.68 29.33
N ARG A 497 -13.49 16.63 28.65
CA ARG A 497 -12.46 17.48 29.29
C ARG A 497 -13.03 18.34 30.41
N GLY A 498 -14.22 18.91 30.19
CA GLY A 498 -14.91 19.71 31.20
C GLY A 498 -15.20 18.91 32.47
N ALA A 499 -15.59 17.64 32.34
CA ALA A 499 -15.87 16.78 33.49
C ALA A 499 -14.59 16.44 34.27
N GLU A 500 -13.47 16.20 33.59
CA GLU A 500 -12.18 16.03 34.28
C GLU A 500 -11.82 17.28 35.09
N GLU A 501 -11.90 18.48 34.50
CA GLU A 501 -11.56 19.72 35.19
C GLU A 501 -12.50 20.03 36.37
N VAL A 502 -13.81 19.81 36.22
CA VAL A 502 -14.80 20.15 37.24
C VAL A 502 -14.80 19.17 38.42
N PHE A 503 -14.62 17.88 38.17
CA PHE A 503 -14.79 16.84 39.20
C PHE A 503 -13.47 16.24 39.71
N LEU A 504 -12.42 16.25 38.87
CA LEU A 504 -11.11 15.69 39.22
C LEU A 504 -10.07 16.77 39.51
N GLU A 505 -10.36 18.03 39.16
CA GLU A 505 -9.46 19.20 39.32
C GLU A 505 -8.10 19.03 38.62
N GLU A 506 -7.97 18.04 37.74
CA GLU A 506 -6.78 17.69 36.99
C GLU A 506 -7.19 17.25 35.57
N ILE A 507 -6.43 17.68 34.57
CA ILE A 507 -6.71 17.37 33.15
C ILE A 507 -5.78 16.26 32.65
N SER A 508 -6.33 15.37 31.82
CA SER A 508 -5.61 14.27 31.19
C SER A 508 -5.29 14.56 29.70
N ASN A 509 -4.57 13.64 29.06
CA ASN A 509 -4.36 13.65 27.61
C ASN A 509 -5.48 12.92 26.83
N GLY A 510 -6.51 12.41 27.51
CA GLY A 510 -7.62 11.67 26.91
C GLY A 510 -8.45 12.50 25.93
N ALA A 511 -8.66 13.78 26.23
CA ALA A 511 -9.47 14.71 25.43
C ALA A 511 -8.81 15.21 24.13
N SER A 512 -7.65 14.67 23.74
CA SER A 512 -6.90 15.15 22.57
C SER A 512 -7.69 15.00 21.27
N ASP A 513 -8.41 13.88 21.11
CA ASP A 513 -9.23 13.64 19.92
C ASP A 513 -10.45 14.58 19.87
N ASP A 514 -11.10 14.80 21.01
CA ASP A 514 -12.28 15.66 21.08
C ASP A 514 -11.95 17.11 20.77
N LEU A 515 -10.84 17.61 21.30
CA LEU A 515 -10.34 18.96 20.99
C LEU A 515 -9.97 19.09 19.51
N ARG A 516 -9.33 18.07 18.93
CA ARG A 516 -9.01 18.03 17.50
C ARG A 516 -10.29 18.10 16.65
N ARG A 517 -11.31 17.33 17.01
CA ARG A 517 -12.61 17.28 16.31
C ARG A 517 -13.37 18.61 16.45
N ALA A 518 -13.50 19.14 17.67
CA ALA A 518 -14.16 20.42 17.94
C ALA A 518 -13.50 21.58 17.16
N THR A 519 -12.16 21.63 17.19
CA THR A 519 -11.37 22.59 16.40
C THR A 519 -11.62 22.42 14.90
N GLY A 520 -11.68 21.17 14.42
CA GLY A 520 -11.97 20.85 13.03
C GLY A 520 -13.35 21.34 12.58
N ILE A 521 -14.38 21.18 13.41
CA ILE A 521 -15.74 21.66 13.14
C ILE A 521 -15.75 23.17 12.99
N LEU A 522 -15.21 23.92 13.96
CA LEU A 522 -15.15 25.38 13.90
C LEU A 522 -14.36 25.88 12.69
N LYS A 523 -13.26 25.20 12.36
CA LYS A 523 -12.48 25.52 11.16
C LYS A 523 -13.31 25.31 9.88
N ASN A 524 -14.04 24.20 9.78
CA ASN A 524 -14.90 23.95 8.61
C ASN A 524 -16.03 24.97 8.50
N MET A 525 -16.62 25.39 9.63
CA MET A 525 -17.64 26.44 9.68
C MET A 525 -17.12 27.77 9.11
N ALA A 526 -15.88 28.12 9.43
CA ALA A 526 -15.25 29.36 8.95
C ALA A 526 -14.77 29.28 7.50
N VAL A 527 -14.14 28.16 7.11
CA VAL A 527 -13.45 28.03 5.82
C VAL A 527 -14.41 27.62 4.70
N TYR A 528 -15.28 26.64 4.95
CA TYR A 528 -16.07 25.99 3.89
C TYR A 528 -17.54 26.40 3.89
N TYR A 529 -18.14 26.61 5.06
CA TYR A 529 -19.60 26.75 5.15
C TYR A 529 -20.09 28.20 5.24
N GLY A 530 -19.20 29.18 5.41
CA GLY A 530 -19.59 30.59 5.55
C GLY A 530 -20.51 30.85 6.76
N MET A 531 -20.33 30.09 7.85
CA MET A 531 -21.18 30.15 9.04
C MET A 531 -20.69 31.15 10.10
N THR A 532 -19.69 31.98 9.74
CA THR A 532 -18.95 32.83 10.68
C THR A 532 -18.76 34.23 10.12
N ASP A 533 -18.66 35.22 11.01
CA ASP A 533 -18.43 36.61 10.60
C ASP A 533 -16.99 36.86 10.13
N VAL A 534 -16.07 35.89 10.29
CA VAL A 534 -14.66 35.99 9.84
C VAL A 534 -14.58 36.06 8.32
N SER A 535 -15.27 35.15 7.65
CA SER A 535 -15.37 35.06 6.19
C SER A 535 -16.69 35.63 5.65
N GLY A 536 -17.68 35.83 6.53
CA GLY A 536 -19.05 36.15 6.12
C GLY A 536 -19.59 35.03 5.23
N LEU A 537 -20.11 35.40 4.05
CA LEU A 537 -20.59 34.46 3.05
C LEU A 537 -19.49 33.95 2.10
N MET A 538 -18.23 34.34 2.31
CA MET A 538 -17.10 33.94 1.47
C MET A 538 -16.62 32.54 1.84
N VAL A 539 -16.34 31.72 0.83
CA VAL A 539 -15.65 30.43 1.00
C VAL A 539 -14.14 30.71 0.88
N LEU A 540 -13.37 30.38 1.92
CA LEU A 540 -11.94 30.70 2.00
C LEU A 540 -11.06 29.65 1.30
N GLU A 541 -11.52 28.41 1.23
CA GLU A 541 -10.86 27.33 0.49
C GLU A 541 -11.92 26.44 -0.17
N ASP A 542 -11.64 25.93 -1.36
CA ASP A 542 -12.49 24.94 -2.01
C ASP A 542 -12.30 23.55 -1.37
N PHE A 543 -13.42 22.89 -1.00
CA PHE A 543 -13.42 21.53 -0.48
C PHE A 543 -12.76 20.53 -1.45
N THR A 544 -12.81 20.81 -2.75
CA THR A 544 -12.18 19.98 -3.80
C THR A 544 -10.65 20.05 -3.80
N ASN A 545 -10.05 21.13 -3.28
CA ASN A 545 -8.59 21.30 -3.21
C ASN A 545 -7.96 20.48 -2.07
N ARG A 546 -8.73 20.08 -1.04
CA ARG A 546 -8.24 19.26 0.09
C ARG A 546 -7.72 17.88 -0.37
N ASN A 547 -8.31 17.30 -1.43
CA ASN A 547 -7.91 16.00 -1.95
C ASN A 547 -6.68 16.03 -2.86
N ARG A 548 -6.22 17.22 -3.30
CA ARG A 548 -4.94 17.36 -4.02
C ARG A 548 -3.73 17.15 -3.09
N PHE A 549 -3.93 17.25 -1.77
CA PHE A 549 -2.88 17.07 -0.75
C PHE A 549 -2.27 15.66 -0.73
N LEU A 550 -3.04 14.62 -1.05
CA LEU A 550 -2.53 13.24 -1.17
C LEU A 550 -1.63 13.03 -2.41
N GLY A 551 -1.44 14.06 -3.23
CA GLY A 551 -0.69 14.04 -4.49
C GLY A 551 0.70 14.65 -4.47
N GLY A 552 1.19 15.22 -3.36
CA GLY A 552 2.57 15.72 -3.33
C GLY A 552 2.79 16.90 -2.40
N GLY A 553 3.87 16.82 -1.63
CA GLY A 553 4.26 17.78 -0.59
C GLY A 553 4.68 19.17 -1.10
N GLY A 554 3.72 19.92 -1.64
CA GLY A 554 3.74 21.38 -1.64
C GLY A 554 2.84 21.88 -0.52
N GLY A 555 3.37 22.72 0.36
CA GLY A 555 2.57 23.32 1.46
C GLY A 555 1.28 23.91 0.90
N SER A 556 0.16 23.70 1.62
CA SER A 556 -1.12 24.35 1.32
C SER A 556 -0.87 25.84 1.11
N SER A 557 -0.99 26.31 -0.13
CA SER A 557 -1.06 27.73 -0.40
C SER A 557 -2.41 28.18 0.11
N ARG A 558 -2.43 28.68 1.36
CA ARG A 558 -3.62 29.34 1.92
C ARG A 558 -4.08 30.38 0.91
N GLU A 559 -5.33 30.29 0.46
CA GLU A 559 -5.91 31.22 -0.52
C GLU A 559 -6.33 32.56 0.12
N TYR A 560 -6.04 32.73 1.42
CA TYR A 560 -6.40 33.89 2.23
C TYR A 560 -5.19 34.52 2.92
N SER A 561 -5.33 35.80 3.28
CA SER A 561 -4.25 36.59 3.89
C SER A 561 -3.87 36.10 5.30
N ASN A 562 -2.65 36.42 5.75
CA ASN A 562 -2.21 36.15 7.12
C ASN A 562 -3.11 36.84 8.17
N GLU A 563 -3.67 38.01 7.86
CA GLU A 563 -4.62 38.70 8.73
C GLU A 563 -5.92 37.89 8.89
N THR A 564 -6.43 37.32 7.79
CA THR A 564 -7.62 36.45 7.82
C THR A 564 -7.34 35.17 8.60
N ALA A 565 -6.13 34.60 8.43
CA ALA A 565 -5.69 33.45 9.22
C ALA A 565 -5.69 33.76 10.72
N GLN A 566 -5.15 34.91 11.13
CA GLN A 566 -5.12 35.34 12.53
C GLN A 566 -6.54 35.57 13.08
N LYS A 567 -7.43 36.18 12.29
CA LYS A 567 -8.85 36.36 12.68
C LYS A 567 -9.54 35.01 12.88
N MET A 568 -9.27 34.04 12.02
CA MET A 568 -9.80 32.68 12.16
C MET A 568 -9.27 32.00 13.42
N ASP A 569 -7.97 32.06 13.70
CA ASP A 569 -7.38 31.47 14.90
C ASP A 569 -7.98 32.10 16.18
N THR A 570 -8.16 33.42 16.18
CA THR A 570 -8.80 34.16 17.28
C THR A 570 -10.26 33.75 17.46
N PHE A 571 -11.00 33.60 16.36
CA PHE A 571 -12.40 33.14 16.38
C PHE A 571 -12.53 31.74 16.98
N ILE A 572 -11.68 30.80 16.54
CA ILE A 572 -11.68 29.42 17.05
C ILE A 572 -11.39 29.41 18.55
N GLN A 573 -10.35 30.13 19.00
CA GLN A 573 -10.01 30.22 20.42
C GLN A 573 -11.15 30.81 21.24
N THR A 574 -11.73 31.94 20.80
CA THR A 574 -12.82 32.61 21.51
C THR A 574 -14.05 31.72 21.61
N LYS A 575 -14.45 31.05 20.51
CA LYS A 575 -15.62 30.17 20.50
C LYS A 575 -15.41 28.92 21.34
N LEU A 576 -14.22 28.30 21.29
CA LEU A 576 -13.92 27.17 22.17
C LEU A 576 -13.98 27.58 23.65
N GLU A 577 -13.45 28.74 24.04
CA GLU A 577 -13.49 29.23 25.42
C GLU A 577 -14.93 29.51 25.89
N GLU A 578 -15.76 30.13 25.03
CA GLU A 578 -17.18 30.41 25.30
C GLU A 578 -17.97 29.12 25.54
N HIS A 579 -17.87 28.18 24.61
CA HIS A 579 -18.52 26.87 24.71
C HIS A 579 -17.97 26.05 25.89
N TYR A 580 -16.66 26.08 26.13
CA TYR A 580 -16.06 25.38 27.28
C TYR A 580 -16.56 25.94 28.62
N THR A 581 -16.75 27.26 28.72
CA THR A 581 -17.32 27.90 29.91
C THR A 581 -18.78 27.47 30.12
N HIS A 582 -19.58 27.46 29.06
CA HIS A 582 -20.96 26.98 29.08
C HIS A 582 -21.06 25.51 29.50
N VAL A 583 -20.22 24.64 28.92
CA VAL A 583 -20.13 23.21 29.25
C VAL A 583 -19.76 23.05 30.73
N LYS A 584 -18.73 23.74 31.22
CA LYS A 584 -18.33 23.67 32.65
C LYS A 584 -19.45 24.10 33.59
N GLN A 585 -20.22 25.11 33.23
CA GLN A 585 -21.36 25.53 34.04
C GLN A 585 -22.45 24.45 34.06
N THR A 586 -22.81 23.90 32.90
CA THR A 586 -23.80 22.83 32.79
C THR A 586 -23.39 21.58 33.58
N LEU A 587 -22.12 21.18 33.49
CA LEU A 587 -21.57 20.06 34.26
C LEU A 587 -21.64 20.30 35.78
N ARG A 588 -21.50 21.55 36.25
CA ARG A 588 -21.66 21.91 37.66
C ARG A 588 -23.12 21.90 38.09
N ASP A 589 -24.03 22.37 37.25
CA ASP A 589 -25.47 22.37 37.53
C ASP A 589 -25.97 20.93 37.75
N TYR A 590 -25.45 19.98 36.95
CA TYR A 590 -25.79 18.55 37.00
C TYR A 590 -24.79 17.68 37.79
N ARG A 591 -24.16 18.25 38.82
CA ARG A 591 -23.12 17.58 39.62
C ARG A 591 -23.55 16.20 40.12
N GLY A 592 -24.72 16.10 40.74
CA GLY A 592 -25.21 14.84 41.32
C GLY A 592 -25.52 13.77 40.27
N ALA A 593 -26.01 14.16 39.09
CA ALA A 593 -26.23 13.22 37.99
C ALA A 593 -24.92 12.61 37.49
N ILE A 594 -23.86 13.42 37.32
CA ILE A 594 -22.53 12.92 36.90
C ILE A 594 -21.90 12.01 37.96
N GLU A 595 -21.97 12.37 39.24
CA GLU A 595 -21.43 11.53 40.30
C GLU A 595 -22.14 10.16 40.34
N THR A 596 -23.46 10.14 40.13
CA THR A 596 -24.25 8.91 40.04
C THR A 596 -23.86 8.08 38.81
N MET A 597 -23.75 8.71 37.63
CA MET A 597 -23.33 8.03 36.39
C MET A 597 -21.91 7.46 36.50
N ALA A 598 -20.96 8.24 37.01
CA ALA A 598 -19.59 7.81 37.15
C ALA A 598 -19.46 6.65 38.14
N GLN A 599 -20.21 6.65 39.25
CA GLN A 599 -20.25 5.54 40.18
C GLN A 599 -20.83 4.28 39.53
N GLU A 600 -21.95 4.40 38.82
CA GLU A 600 -22.58 3.26 38.14
C GLU A 600 -21.67 2.70 37.02
N LEU A 601 -20.90 3.55 36.31
CA LEU A 601 -19.89 3.12 35.34
C LEU A 601 -18.71 2.40 36.01
N LEU A 602 -18.29 2.82 37.20
CA LEU A 602 -17.22 2.13 37.94
C LEU A 602 -17.64 0.74 38.42
N GLU A 603 -18.94 0.53 38.69
CA GLU A 603 -19.51 -0.74 39.12
C GLU A 603 -19.83 -1.68 37.96
N LYS A 604 -20.51 -1.19 36.91
CA LYS A 604 -21.04 -2.00 35.81
C LYS A 604 -20.21 -1.94 34.53
N GLU A 605 -19.26 -1.02 34.43
CA GLU A 605 -18.41 -0.72 33.27
C GLU A 605 -19.15 -0.21 32.01
N VAL A 606 -20.47 -0.40 31.94
CA VAL A 606 -21.34 -0.05 30.83
C VAL A 606 -22.70 0.45 31.35
N ILE A 607 -23.20 1.53 30.75
CA ILE A 607 -24.55 2.06 30.98
C ILE A 607 -25.25 2.29 29.64
N GLU A 608 -26.50 1.87 29.53
CA GLU A 608 -27.34 2.13 28.35
C GLU A 608 -27.90 3.56 28.39
N GLY A 609 -28.17 4.15 27.23
CA GLY A 609 -28.63 5.53 27.11
C GLY A 609 -29.98 5.79 27.79
N GLU A 610 -30.86 4.78 27.86
CA GLU A 610 -32.10 4.87 28.64
C GLU A 610 -31.81 5.13 30.11
N ARG A 611 -30.81 4.43 30.66
CA ARG A 611 -30.38 4.59 32.05
C ARG A 611 -29.73 5.94 32.30
N VAL A 612 -28.95 6.47 31.34
CA VAL A 612 -28.41 7.84 31.40
C VAL A 612 -29.55 8.86 31.59
N ARG A 613 -30.60 8.75 30.78
CA ARG A 613 -31.77 9.64 30.87
C ARG A 613 -32.54 9.50 32.17
N GLU A 614 -32.70 8.28 32.69
CA GLU A 614 -33.32 8.07 34.00
C GLU A 614 -32.55 8.80 35.12
N ILE A 615 -31.22 8.76 35.10
CA ILE A 615 -30.38 9.43 36.10
C ILE A 615 -30.54 10.95 36.00
N ILE A 616 -30.53 11.49 34.78
CA ILE A 616 -30.71 12.93 34.54
C ILE A 616 -32.10 13.38 34.99
N ALA A 617 -33.15 12.68 34.55
CA ALA A 617 -34.53 13.02 34.90
C ALA A 617 -34.77 12.95 36.42
N ALA A 618 -34.25 11.92 37.09
CA ALA A 618 -34.36 11.79 38.54
C ALA A 618 -33.71 12.97 39.28
N TYR A 619 -32.54 13.40 38.80
CA TYR A 619 -31.84 14.55 39.38
C TYR A 619 -32.57 15.88 39.13
N GLU A 620 -33.12 16.09 37.93
CA GLU A 620 -33.92 17.28 37.62
C GLU A 620 -35.15 17.39 38.52
N VAL A 621 -35.84 16.25 38.77
CA VAL A 621 -36.97 16.19 39.70
C VAL A 621 -36.54 16.48 41.14
N GLU A 622 -35.42 15.93 41.60
CA GLU A 622 -34.90 16.16 42.95
C GLU A 622 -34.55 17.63 43.20
N GLN A 623 -33.98 18.30 42.20
CA GLN A 623 -33.54 19.70 42.28
C GLN A 623 -34.61 20.71 41.84
N ASN A 624 -35.82 20.27 41.48
CA ASN A 624 -36.88 21.11 40.89
C ASN A 624 -36.40 21.95 39.69
N MET A 625 -35.62 21.34 38.81
CA MET A 625 -35.12 21.97 37.58
C MET A 625 -36.12 21.79 36.43
N GLU A 626 -36.16 22.75 35.51
CA GLU A 626 -36.84 22.55 34.23
C GLU A 626 -36.07 21.51 33.40
N SER A 627 -36.79 20.51 32.88
CA SER A 627 -36.18 19.41 32.13
C SER A 627 -35.46 19.93 30.89
N ARG A 628 -34.14 19.72 30.84
CA ARG A 628 -33.33 20.02 29.65
C ARG A 628 -33.16 18.81 28.74
N LEU A 629 -33.73 17.66 29.10
CA LEU A 629 -33.73 16.47 28.26
C LEU A 629 -34.42 16.74 26.92
N VAL A 630 -33.71 16.45 25.83
CA VAL A 630 -34.26 16.60 24.48
C VAL A 630 -35.32 15.52 24.23
N PRO A 631 -36.56 15.88 23.86
CA PRO A 631 -37.63 14.91 23.61
C PRO A 631 -37.38 14.08 22.35
N ILE A 632 -37.97 12.87 22.32
CA ILE A 632 -37.76 11.83 21.29
C ILE A 632 -38.10 12.30 19.87
N GLU A 633 -38.96 13.31 19.73
CA GLU A 633 -39.43 13.83 18.42
C GLU A 633 -38.55 14.96 17.87
N GLU A 634 -37.68 15.58 18.68
CA GLU A 634 -36.79 16.68 18.26
C GLU A 634 -35.34 16.25 17.97
N SER A 635 -35.06 14.94 18.02
CA SER A 635 -33.76 14.32 17.70
C SER A 635 -33.82 13.52 16.41
#